data_AF-A0A6J4DXS5-F1
#
_entry.id   AF-A0A6J4DXS5-F1
#
_cell.length_a   1.000
_cell.length_b   1.000
_cell.length_c   1.000
_cell.angle_alpha   90.00
_cell.angle_beta   90.00
_cell.angle_gamma   90.00
#
_symmetry.space_group_name_H-M   'P 1'
#
loop_
_entity.id
_entity.type
_entity.pdbx_description
1 polymer ?
#
loop_
_entity_poly.entity_id
_entity_poly.type
_entity_poly.pdbx_seq_one_letter_code
_entity_poly.pdbx_strand_id
1 'polypeptide(L)'
;MIAGLFVVLIVSIVLLFANFAYLNTQANYDKEYLGHSGELRVLSQRIAKNATEAAAGKAEAFALLKDARNDFEKRWNILLNGDESTGLPPAPEGVKAEMDAVQADWNSLRQNSDAILASEQTVLSLHQVAATLAETIPQLQVEYEEVVDILLESGAPADQVSVAQRQSLLAERILGSVNKVLAGDEDSVQAADMFGRDASLFGRVLNAMLEGNAAMEISKVTDNEALERLQEISELFEFVSGSVDEILETSPELFQVRESANTIFTGSQTLLDKASTLAGGFEKQAEGRSFNSLAGYVLGALALGSIILIGLVMVQTTRSRLAETAEKNERNQAAILRLLDEIADLADGDLTVAATVTEDFTGAIADSINYSIDQLRDLVETINLTAVQVAAAAQETQATAMHLAEASEHQAQEIAGASAAINEMAVSIDQVSANASESSAVAERSVAIANKGNEVVHNTITGMDNIREQIQDTSKRIKRLGESSQEIGDIVSLINDIADQTNILALNAAIQASMAGDAGRGFAVVADEVQRLAERSSAATKQIEALVKTIQTDTNEAVISMEQTTSEVVRGARLAQDAGVALEEIEKVSKTLAALIQNISNAARQQASSAGHISNTMNVIQEITSQTSAGTTATAKSIGNLAKMASEMRKSVSGFNLPDAPEQA
;
A
#
# COMPACT_ATOMS: atom_id res chain seq x y z
N MET A 1 74.68 47.93 -9.33
CA MET A 1 73.32 48.15 -9.86
C MET A 1 72.69 46.84 -10.36
N ILE A 2 73.38 46.06 -11.21
CA ILE A 2 72.92 44.75 -11.73
C ILE A 2 72.63 43.72 -10.62
N ALA A 3 73.52 43.61 -9.63
CA ALA A 3 73.34 42.68 -8.52
C ALA A 3 72.08 42.96 -7.68
N GLY A 4 71.68 44.24 -7.53
CA GLY A 4 70.45 44.61 -6.82
C GLY A 4 69.18 44.24 -7.61
N LEU A 5 69.23 44.37 -8.95
CA LEU A 5 68.14 43.97 -9.85
C LEU A 5 67.97 42.44 -9.91
N PHE A 6 69.08 41.69 -9.86
CA PHE A 6 69.05 40.23 -9.77
C PHE A 6 68.40 39.75 -8.47
N VAL A 7 68.69 40.41 -7.35
CA VAL A 7 68.04 40.09 -6.06
C VAL A 7 66.53 40.38 -6.12
N VAL A 8 66.12 41.51 -6.68
CA VAL A 8 64.68 41.82 -6.85
C VAL A 8 63.99 40.82 -7.77
N LEU A 9 64.63 40.40 -8.87
CA LEU A 9 64.10 39.38 -9.78
C LEU A 9 63.92 38.04 -9.07
N ILE A 10 64.96 37.57 -8.36
CA ILE A 10 64.92 36.30 -7.63
C ILE A 10 63.84 36.34 -6.55
N VAL A 11 63.76 37.41 -5.77
CA VAL A 11 62.72 37.57 -4.74
C VAL A 11 61.32 37.59 -5.38
N SER A 12 61.13 38.26 -6.51
CA SER A 12 59.83 38.32 -7.21
C SER A 12 59.43 36.97 -7.79
N ILE A 13 60.36 36.19 -8.35
CA ILE A 13 60.11 34.84 -8.87
C ILE A 13 59.82 33.86 -7.73
N VAL A 14 60.57 33.95 -6.63
CA VAL A 14 60.33 33.12 -5.44
C VAL A 14 58.97 33.44 -4.82
N LEU A 15 58.58 34.71 -4.73
CA LEU A 15 57.26 35.11 -4.24
C LEU A 15 56.13 34.69 -5.20
N LEU A 16 56.35 34.75 -6.52
CA LEU A 16 55.39 34.28 -7.52
C LEU A 16 55.21 32.76 -7.42
N PHE A 17 56.31 32.01 -7.33
CA PHE A 17 56.27 30.56 -7.15
C PHE A 17 55.63 30.17 -5.82
N ALA A 18 55.94 30.88 -4.73
CA ALA A 18 55.31 30.69 -3.43
C ALA A 18 53.80 30.99 -3.48
N ASN A 19 53.38 32.06 -4.16
CA ASN A 19 51.97 32.41 -4.34
C ASN A 19 51.25 31.38 -5.23
N PHE A 20 51.88 30.91 -6.31
CA PHE A 20 51.32 29.88 -7.17
C PHE A 20 51.20 28.54 -6.45
N ALA A 21 52.24 28.13 -5.72
CA ALA A 21 52.21 26.91 -4.89
C ALA A 21 51.14 27.00 -3.81
N TYR A 22 51.02 28.14 -3.12
CA TYR A 22 49.98 28.40 -2.13
C TYR A 22 48.57 28.32 -2.73
N LEU A 23 48.33 28.98 -3.87
CA LEU A 23 47.03 28.94 -4.57
C LEU A 23 46.69 27.53 -5.06
N ASN A 24 47.67 26.78 -5.57
CA ASN A 24 47.47 25.42 -6.05
C ASN A 24 47.18 24.44 -4.89
N THR A 25 47.88 24.57 -3.76
CA THR A 25 47.59 23.82 -2.55
C THR A 25 46.18 24.14 -2.02
N GLN A 26 45.80 25.41 -2.00
CA GLN A 26 44.47 25.83 -1.54
C GLN A 26 43.35 25.30 -2.45
N ALA A 27 43.55 25.33 -3.77
CA ALA A 27 42.59 24.78 -4.74
C ALA A 27 42.41 23.26 -4.59
N ASN A 28 43.48 22.53 -4.26
CA ASN A 28 43.40 21.10 -3.97
C ASN A 28 42.57 20.82 -2.70
N TYR A 29 42.76 21.60 -1.64
CA TYR A 29 41.94 21.49 -0.42
C TYR A 29 40.46 21.77 -0.70
N ASP A 30 40.17 22.83 -1.46
CA ASP A 30 38.78 23.18 -1.81
C ASP A 30 38.10 22.05 -2.60
N LYS A 31 38.84 21.33 -3.47
CA LYS A 31 38.34 20.15 -4.18
C LYS A 31 38.05 18.97 -3.23
N GLU A 32 38.90 18.72 -2.23
CA GLU A 32 38.64 17.68 -1.23
C GLU A 32 37.44 18.02 -0.35
N TYR A 33 37.30 19.26 0.13
CA TYR A 33 36.15 19.68 0.92
C TYR A 33 34.82 19.53 0.14
N LEU A 34 34.81 19.92 -1.14
CA LEU A 34 33.66 19.72 -2.04
C LEU A 34 33.37 18.23 -2.27
N GLY A 35 34.40 17.40 -2.42
CA GLY A 35 34.25 15.95 -2.57
C GLY A 35 33.65 15.29 -1.33
N HIS A 36 34.18 15.60 -0.14
CA HIS A 36 33.64 15.07 1.11
C HIS A 36 32.21 15.55 1.38
N SER A 37 31.93 16.85 1.24
CA SER A 37 30.57 17.40 1.46
C SER A 37 29.55 16.90 0.42
N GLY A 38 29.96 16.69 -0.84
CA GLY A 38 29.11 16.08 -1.86
C GLY A 38 28.70 14.64 -1.52
N GLU A 39 29.63 13.86 -0.96
CA GLU A 39 29.39 12.47 -0.57
C GLU A 39 28.50 12.35 0.67
N LEU A 40 28.58 13.31 1.61
CA LEU A 40 27.66 13.37 2.76
C LEU A 40 26.19 13.46 2.33
N ARG A 41 25.90 14.17 1.22
CA ARG A 41 24.55 14.26 0.64
C ARG A 41 24.02 12.90 0.17
N VAL A 42 24.89 12.11 -0.46
CA VAL A 42 24.52 10.78 -0.95
C VAL A 42 24.36 9.82 0.23
N LEU A 43 25.27 9.88 1.20
CA LEU A 43 25.27 9.03 2.38
C LEU A 43 24.05 9.31 3.28
N SER A 44 23.60 10.56 3.44
CA SER A 44 22.39 10.86 4.21
C SER A 44 21.15 10.16 3.64
N GLN A 45 21.01 10.10 2.32
CA GLN A 45 19.92 9.39 1.64
C GLN A 45 20.07 7.87 1.72
N ARG A 46 21.29 7.34 1.60
CA ARG A 46 21.55 5.89 1.76
C ARG A 46 21.22 5.42 3.18
N ILE A 47 21.58 6.21 4.20
CA ILE A 47 21.24 5.93 5.60
C ILE A 47 19.72 5.85 5.77
N ALA A 48 18.96 6.81 5.24
CA ALA A 48 17.50 6.76 5.33
C ALA A 48 16.87 5.55 4.63
N LYS A 49 17.30 5.25 3.41
CA LYS A 49 16.83 4.07 2.69
C LYS A 49 17.11 2.79 3.47
N ASN A 50 18.35 2.60 3.90
CA ASN A 50 18.78 1.37 4.57
C ASN A 50 18.19 1.26 5.98
N ALA A 51 17.96 2.37 6.69
CA ALA A 51 17.27 2.38 7.98
C ALA A 51 15.81 1.90 7.86
N THR A 52 15.07 2.39 6.87
CA THR A 52 13.70 1.93 6.61
C THR A 52 13.66 0.45 6.20
N GLU A 53 14.61 0.01 5.38
CA GLU A 53 14.70 -1.40 4.96
C GLU A 53 15.12 -2.34 6.09
N ALA A 54 16.05 -1.91 6.97
CA ALA A 54 16.46 -2.64 8.16
C ALA A 54 15.30 -2.76 9.17
N ALA A 55 14.58 -1.67 9.40
CA ALA A 55 13.38 -1.66 10.25
C ALA A 55 12.23 -2.54 9.71
N ALA A 56 12.25 -2.88 8.42
CA ALA A 56 11.33 -3.81 7.78
C ALA A 56 11.84 -5.27 7.77
N GLY A 57 12.90 -5.59 8.52
CA GLY A 57 13.38 -6.97 8.69
C GLY A 57 14.34 -7.48 7.62
N LYS A 58 14.91 -6.62 6.76
CA LYS A 58 15.90 -7.06 5.76
C LYS A 58 17.31 -7.13 6.37
N ALA A 59 17.85 -8.35 6.51
CA ALA A 59 19.19 -8.58 7.07
C ALA A 59 20.30 -7.78 6.36
N GLU A 60 20.32 -7.78 5.03
CA GLU A 60 21.35 -7.06 4.24
C GLU A 60 21.34 -5.54 4.49
N ALA A 61 20.17 -4.97 4.84
CA ALA A 61 20.03 -3.55 5.06
C ALA A 61 20.73 -3.07 6.35
N PHE A 62 20.88 -3.93 7.37
CA PHE A 62 21.64 -3.60 8.59
C PHE A 62 23.12 -3.37 8.28
N ALA A 63 23.74 -4.27 7.50
CA ALA A 63 25.12 -4.10 7.06
C ALA A 63 25.30 -2.81 6.24
N LEU A 64 24.40 -2.57 5.28
CA LEU A 64 24.45 -1.36 4.44
C LEU A 64 24.17 -0.06 5.22
N LEU A 65 23.34 -0.10 6.26
CA LEU A 65 23.10 1.02 7.17
C LEU A 65 24.36 1.33 7.99
N LYS A 66 24.97 0.29 8.56
CA LYS A 66 26.21 0.40 9.34
C LYS A 66 27.34 1.01 8.52
N ASP A 67 27.53 0.53 7.30
CA ASP A 67 28.56 1.03 6.39
C ASP A 67 28.30 2.49 6.02
N ALA A 68 27.08 2.83 5.61
CA ALA A 68 26.73 4.21 5.24
C ALA A 68 26.89 5.18 6.42
N ARG A 69 26.49 4.78 7.63
CA ARG A 69 26.67 5.56 8.86
C ARG A 69 28.16 5.77 9.17
N ASN A 70 28.97 4.72 9.09
CA ASN A 70 30.41 4.80 9.36
C ASN A 70 31.14 5.66 8.34
N ASP A 71 30.79 5.54 7.06
CA ASP A 71 31.37 6.35 5.98
C ASP A 71 31.01 7.83 6.15
N PHE A 72 29.77 8.12 6.56
CA PHE A 72 29.37 9.49 6.87
C PHE A 72 30.21 10.03 8.04
N GLU A 73 30.29 9.30 9.15
CA GLU A 73 31.08 9.68 10.33
C GLU A 73 32.55 9.92 9.98
N LYS A 74 33.15 9.04 9.17
CA LYS A 74 34.54 9.16 8.73
C LYS A 74 34.77 10.43 7.93
N ARG A 75 33.92 10.69 6.91
CA ARG A 75 34.03 11.89 6.06
C ARG A 75 33.72 13.16 6.83
N TRP A 76 32.79 13.11 7.77
CA TRP A 76 32.46 14.22 8.66
C TRP A 76 33.64 14.58 9.58
N ASN A 77 34.30 13.58 10.16
CA ASN A 77 35.49 13.78 10.98
C ASN A 77 36.68 14.37 10.20
N ILE A 78 36.83 14.01 8.91
CA ILE A 78 37.83 14.64 8.03
C ILE A 78 37.54 16.14 7.88
N LEU A 79 36.28 16.54 7.70
CA LEU A 79 35.92 17.96 7.62
C LEU A 79 36.15 18.71 8.95
N LEU A 80 35.87 18.08 10.08
CA LEU A 80 36.03 18.67 11.41
C LEU A 80 37.49 18.82 11.85
N ASN A 81 38.29 17.77 11.65
CA ASN A 81 39.63 17.67 12.24
C ASN A 81 40.75 17.80 11.20
N GLY A 82 40.42 17.77 9.91
CA GLY A 82 41.39 17.61 8.83
C GLY A 82 41.80 16.15 8.62
N ASP A 83 42.66 15.92 7.63
CA ASP A 83 43.26 14.62 7.33
C ASP A 83 44.80 14.75 7.33
N GLU A 84 45.44 14.11 8.31
CA GLU A 84 46.90 14.09 8.42
C GLU A 84 47.58 13.36 7.25
N SER A 85 46.87 12.44 6.57
CA SER A 85 47.43 11.64 5.48
C SER A 85 47.49 12.39 4.14
N THR A 86 46.50 13.24 3.86
CA THR A 86 46.48 14.12 2.67
C THR A 86 47.04 15.52 2.97
N GLY A 87 47.23 15.85 4.26
CA GLY A 87 47.64 17.16 4.72
C GLY A 87 46.52 18.21 4.63
N LEU A 88 45.27 17.76 4.59
CA LEU A 88 44.07 18.59 4.58
C LEU A 88 43.85 19.21 5.97
N PRO A 89 43.80 20.54 6.11
CA PRO A 89 43.49 21.15 7.40
C PRO A 89 42.00 20.97 7.77
N PRO A 90 41.60 21.30 9.01
CA PRO A 90 40.19 21.44 9.37
C PRO A 90 39.47 22.43 8.46
N ALA A 91 38.17 22.21 8.27
CA ALA A 91 37.35 23.11 7.48
C ALA A 91 37.45 24.56 7.99
N PRO A 92 37.56 25.54 7.08
CA PRO A 92 37.77 26.94 7.41
C PRO A 92 36.60 27.56 8.19
N GLU A 93 36.89 28.57 9.04
CA GLU A 93 35.89 29.23 9.89
C GLU A 93 34.70 29.84 9.13
N GLY A 94 34.86 30.14 7.83
CA GLY A 94 33.82 30.74 6.99
C GLY A 94 32.57 29.88 6.79
N VAL A 95 32.67 28.56 6.98
CA VAL A 95 31.53 27.61 6.85
C VAL A 95 31.11 26.99 8.18
N LYS A 96 31.57 27.56 9.31
CA LYS A 96 31.37 26.98 10.64
C LYS A 96 29.89 26.91 11.04
N ALA A 97 29.08 27.89 10.65
CA ALA A 97 27.65 27.90 10.95
C ALA A 97 26.91 26.77 10.23
N GLU A 98 27.25 26.53 8.96
CA GLU A 98 26.75 25.43 8.15
C GLU A 98 27.22 24.08 8.72
N MET A 99 28.46 24.01 9.20
CA MET A 99 28.97 22.80 9.85
C MET A 99 28.25 22.47 11.16
N ASP A 100 28.01 23.46 12.02
CA ASP A 100 27.26 23.27 13.28
C ASP A 100 25.83 22.80 13.00
N ALA A 101 25.19 23.32 11.93
CA ALA A 101 23.86 22.90 11.53
C ALA A 101 23.80 21.45 11.04
N VAL A 102 24.82 21.00 10.29
CA VAL A 102 24.95 19.60 9.83
C VAL A 102 25.29 18.68 11.00
N GLN A 103 26.15 19.11 11.95
CA GLN A 103 26.51 18.33 13.14
C GLN A 103 25.29 17.99 14.01
N ALA A 104 24.39 18.97 14.21
CA ALA A 104 23.21 18.78 15.04
C ALA A 104 22.28 17.69 14.49
N ASP A 105 22.00 17.73 13.17
CA ASP A 105 21.16 16.75 12.50
C ASP A 105 21.86 15.39 12.38
N TRP A 106 23.17 15.41 12.13
CA TRP A 106 23.98 14.20 12.09
C TRP A 106 23.97 13.44 13.43
N ASN A 107 24.09 14.14 14.56
CA ASN A 107 24.03 13.52 15.88
C ASN A 107 22.71 12.77 16.11
N SER A 108 21.59 13.37 15.71
CA SER A 108 20.28 12.73 15.79
C SER A 108 20.20 11.51 14.86
N LEU A 109 20.61 11.63 13.59
CA LEU A 109 20.61 10.51 12.65
C LEU A 109 21.49 9.35 13.11
N ARG A 110 22.69 9.66 13.62
CA ARG A 110 23.64 8.67 14.13
C ARG A 110 23.06 7.92 15.31
N GLN A 111 22.50 8.62 16.30
CA GLN A 111 21.90 8.00 17.47
C GLN A 111 20.74 7.06 17.10
N ASN A 112 19.86 7.49 16.19
CA ASN A 112 18.76 6.65 15.71
C ASN A 112 19.27 5.46 14.88
N SER A 113 20.32 5.65 14.07
CA SER A 113 20.93 4.56 13.30
C SER A 113 21.57 3.53 14.22
N ASP A 114 22.23 3.99 15.29
CA ASP A 114 22.82 3.12 16.32
C ASP A 114 21.75 2.30 17.05
N ALA A 115 20.58 2.90 17.34
CA ALA A 115 19.45 2.20 17.96
C ALA A 115 18.89 1.08 17.06
N ILE A 116 18.73 1.35 15.75
CA ILE A 116 18.29 0.33 14.79
C ILE A 116 19.31 -0.81 14.71
N LEU A 117 20.61 -0.47 14.60
CA LEU A 117 21.67 -1.47 14.50
C LEU A 117 21.84 -2.30 15.78
N ALA A 118 21.58 -1.72 16.95
CA ALA A 118 21.59 -2.46 18.22
C ALA A 118 20.45 -3.48 18.31
N SER A 119 19.33 -3.22 17.63
CA SER A 119 18.12 -4.04 17.64
C SER A 119 18.09 -5.07 16.49
N GLU A 120 19.20 -5.24 15.76
CA GLU A 120 19.29 -6.11 14.56
C GLU A 120 18.79 -7.53 14.82
N GLN A 121 19.30 -8.17 15.88
CA GLN A 121 18.93 -9.54 16.21
C GLN A 121 17.45 -9.66 16.57
N THR A 122 16.92 -8.70 17.34
CA THR A 122 15.53 -8.66 17.77
C THR A 122 14.58 -8.54 16.58
N VAL A 123 14.86 -7.60 15.66
CA VAL A 123 14.04 -7.36 14.48
C VAL A 123 14.03 -8.58 13.55
N LEU A 124 15.18 -9.22 13.35
CA LEU A 124 15.30 -10.42 12.51
C LEU A 124 14.62 -11.64 13.14
N SER A 125 14.78 -11.85 14.45
CA SER A 125 14.09 -12.93 15.19
C SER A 125 12.58 -12.80 15.05
N LEU A 126 12.05 -11.60 15.29
CA LEU A 126 10.61 -11.36 15.25
C LEU A 126 10.02 -11.54 13.85
N HIS A 127 10.72 -11.09 12.80
CA HIS A 127 10.29 -11.32 11.42
C HIS A 127 10.35 -12.81 11.04
N GLN A 128 11.33 -13.55 11.57
CA GLN A 128 11.41 -15.01 11.38
C GLN A 128 10.24 -15.73 12.08
N VAL A 129 9.95 -15.38 13.32
CA VAL A 129 8.79 -15.90 14.08
C VAL A 129 7.52 -15.63 13.30
N ALA A 130 7.30 -14.39 12.87
CA ALA A 130 6.12 -14.03 12.10
C ALA A 130 6.03 -14.75 10.73
N ALA A 131 7.15 -14.98 10.05
CA ALA A 131 7.18 -15.76 8.81
C ALA A 131 6.77 -17.22 9.05
N THR A 132 7.26 -17.83 10.13
CA THR A 132 6.84 -19.19 10.53
C THR A 132 5.37 -19.21 10.91
N LEU A 133 4.86 -18.22 11.66
CA LEU A 133 3.42 -18.11 11.98
C LEU A 133 2.56 -17.95 10.72
N ALA A 134 3.02 -17.19 9.72
CA ALA A 134 2.33 -17.03 8.44
C ALA A 134 2.25 -18.34 7.63
N GLU A 135 3.12 -19.31 7.91
CA GLU A 135 3.08 -20.66 7.33
C GLU A 135 2.23 -21.63 8.18
N THR A 136 2.37 -21.57 9.52
CA THR A 136 1.68 -22.47 10.45
C THR A 136 0.19 -22.16 10.62
N ILE A 137 -0.21 -20.89 10.64
CA ILE A 137 -1.62 -20.50 10.87
C ILE A 137 -2.55 -21.01 9.76
N PRO A 138 -2.21 -20.88 8.45
CA PRO A 138 -3.02 -21.49 7.39
C PRO A 138 -3.13 -23.02 7.50
N GLN A 139 -2.08 -23.71 7.95
CA GLN A 139 -2.14 -25.16 8.20
C GLN A 139 -3.11 -25.48 9.33
N LEU A 140 -3.06 -24.73 10.44
CA LEU A 140 -4.03 -24.85 11.53
C LEU A 140 -5.47 -24.63 11.06
N GLN A 141 -5.71 -23.72 10.12
CA GLN A 141 -7.04 -23.49 9.55
C GLN A 141 -7.54 -24.69 8.74
N VAL A 142 -6.68 -25.26 7.89
CA VAL A 142 -7.01 -26.45 7.09
C VAL A 142 -7.34 -27.64 8.01
N GLU A 143 -6.51 -27.91 9.01
CA GLU A 143 -6.78 -29.00 9.96
C GLU A 143 -8.08 -28.76 10.75
N TYR A 144 -8.38 -27.50 11.11
CA TYR A 144 -9.65 -27.17 11.78
C TYR A 144 -10.87 -27.31 10.86
N GLU A 145 -10.74 -27.05 9.55
CA GLU A 145 -11.81 -27.34 8.58
C GLU A 145 -12.09 -28.84 8.50
N GLU A 146 -11.05 -29.67 8.48
CA GLU A 146 -11.22 -31.14 8.52
C GLU A 146 -11.89 -31.60 9.82
N VAL A 147 -11.52 -31.04 10.98
CA VAL A 147 -12.22 -31.30 12.25
C VAL A 147 -13.70 -30.95 12.16
N VAL A 148 -14.06 -29.81 11.55
CA VAL A 148 -15.47 -29.41 11.37
C VAL A 148 -16.21 -30.41 10.49
N ASP A 149 -15.61 -30.86 9.39
CA ASP A 149 -16.22 -31.83 8.48
C ASP A 149 -16.46 -33.17 9.17
N ILE A 150 -15.48 -33.70 9.91
CA ILE A 150 -15.61 -34.95 10.67
C ILE A 150 -16.71 -34.83 11.75
N LEU A 151 -16.77 -33.70 12.46
CA LEU A 151 -17.81 -33.46 13.47
C LEU A 151 -19.22 -33.40 12.85
N LEU A 152 -19.36 -32.84 11.64
CA LEU A 152 -20.63 -32.84 10.91
C LEU A 152 -21.02 -34.24 10.44
N GLU A 153 -20.07 -35.03 9.92
CA GLU A 153 -20.31 -36.40 9.43
C GLU A 153 -20.64 -37.38 10.55
N SER A 154 -19.98 -37.25 11.71
CA SER A 154 -20.21 -38.09 12.90
C SER A 154 -21.49 -37.73 13.67
N GLY A 155 -22.17 -36.64 13.30
CA GLY A 155 -23.38 -36.17 13.98
C GLY A 155 -23.11 -35.58 15.36
N ALA A 156 -21.96 -34.92 15.53
CA ALA A 156 -21.56 -34.32 16.80
C ALA A 156 -22.52 -33.18 17.24
N PRO A 157 -22.57 -32.86 18.54
CA PRO A 157 -23.36 -31.75 19.05
C PRO A 157 -23.03 -30.41 18.36
N ALA A 158 -24.06 -29.60 18.07
CA ALA A 158 -23.91 -28.35 17.33
C ALA A 158 -23.01 -27.30 18.03
N ASP A 159 -22.89 -27.37 19.35
CA ASP A 159 -21.96 -26.59 20.15
C ASP A 159 -20.50 -26.93 19.82
N GLN A 160 -20.15 -28.22 19.65
CA GLN A 160 -18.80 -28.64 19.28
C GLN A 160 -18.41 -28.15 17.89
N VAL A 161 -19.32 -28.27 16.92
CA VAL A 161 -19.12 -27.78 15.54
C VAL A 161 -18.94 -26.25 15.54
N SER A 162 -19.76 -25.52 16.30
CA SER A 162 -19.66 -24.05 16.38
C SER A 162 -18.35 -23.60 17.03
N VAL A 163 -17.88 -24.30 18.06
CA VAL A 163 -16.60 -24.02 18.72
C VAL A 163 -15.43 -24.25 17.77
N ALA A 164 -15.41 -25.39 17.06
CA ALA A 164 -14.40 -25.70 16.06
C ALA A 164 -14.32 -24.64 14.95
N GLN A 165 -15.47 -24.22 14.40
CA GLN A 165 -15.51 -23.19 13.36
C GLN A 165 -15.01 -21.82 13.85
N ARG A 166 -15.29 -21.46 15.12
CA ARG A 166 -14.77 -20.22 15.72
C ARG A 166 -13.26 -20.26 15.95
N GLN A 167 -12.66 -21.44 16.14
CA GLN A 167 -11.21 -21.57 16.28
C GLN A 167 -10.47 -21.24 14.99
N SER A 168 -10.99 -21.65 13.82
CA SER A 168 -10.41 -21.27 12.53
C SER A 168 -10.35 -19.73 12.34
N LEU A 169 -11.41 -19.01 12.73
CA LEU A 169 -11.44 -17.54 12.72
C LEU A 169 -10.49 -16.91 13.75
N LEU A 170 -10.31 -17.57 14.91
CA LEU A 170 -9.37 -17.10 15.93
C LEU A 170 -7.92 -17.23 15.46
N ALA A 171 -7.59 -18.31 14.73
CA ALA A 171 -6.28 -18.47 14.07
C ALA A 171 -6.00 -17.32 13.08
N GLU A 172 -6.99 -16.91 12.28
CA GLU A 172 -6.86 -15.76 11.38
C GLU A 172 -6.56 -14.46 12.14
N ARG A 173 -7.26 -14.23 13.25
CA ARG A 173 -7.09 -13.04 14.09
C ARG A 173 -5.72 -12.99 14.76
N ILE A 174 -5.17 -14.16 15.14
CA ILE A 174 -3.80 -14.30 15.65
C ILE A 174 -2.80 -13.81 14.60
N LEU A 175 -2.88 -14.28 13.35
CA LEU A 175 -1.99 -13.84 12.26
C LEU A 175 -2.15 -12.35 11.95
N GLY A 176 -3.39 -11.85 11.92
CA GLY A 176 -3.67 -10.43 11.71
C GLY A 176 -3.04 -9.54 12.79
N SER A 177 -3.00 -10.00 14.04
CA SER A 177 -2.39 -9.28 15.16
C SER A 177 -0.86 -9.25 15.02
N VAL A 178 -0.23 -10.36 14.64
CA VAL A 178 1.23 -10.41 14.40
C VAL A 178 1.66 -9.48 13.26
N ASN A 179 0.90 -9.44 12.17
CA ASN A 179 1.19 -8.53 11.05
C ASN A 179 1.10 -7.05 11.47
N LYS A 180 0.21 -6.70 12.40
CA LYS A 180 0.16 -5.35 12.99
C LYS A 180 1.34 -5.07 13.91
N VAL A 181 1.80 -6.06 14.69
CA VAL A 181 3.04 -5.94 15.46
C VAL A 181 4.20 -5.62 14.53
N LEU A 182 4.36 -6.35 13.42
CA LEU A 182 5.44 -6.13 12.44
C LEU A 182 5.36 -4.76 11.73
N ALA A 183 4.16 -4.21 11.55
CA ALA A 183 4.00 -2.86 11.04
C ALA A 183 4.68 -1.83 11.97
N GLY A 184 4.67 -2.10 13.28
CA GLY A 184 5.36 -1.33 14.31
C GLY A 184 4.88 0.12 14.40
N ASP A 185 3.57 0.32 14.21
CA ASP A 185 2.86 1.57 14.42
C ASP A 185 2.53 1.78 15.92
N GLU A 186 1.84 2.87 16.25
CA GLU A 186 1.46 3.21 17.64
C GLU A 186 0.60 2.12 18.32
N ASP A 187 -0.09 1.30 17.51
CA ASP A 187 -0.94 0.20 17.97
C ASP A 187 -0.18 -1.13 18.12
N SER A 188 1.11 -1.20 17.75
CA SER A 188 1.91 -2.44 17.77
C SER A 188 1.96 -3.13 19.13
N VAL A 189 2.10 -2.38 20.22
CA VAL A 189 2.07 -2.94 21.59
C VAL A 189 0.69 -3.48 21.95
N GLN A 190 -0.38 -2.81 21.51
CA GLN A 190 -1.75 -3.30 21.71
C GLN A 190 -2.01 -4.55 20.85
N ALA A 191 -1.47 -4.61 19.64
CA ALA A 191 -1.57 -5.76 18.75
C ALA A 191 -0.84 -6.97 19.33
N ALA A 192 0.31 -6.79 19.98
CA ALA A 192 1.03 -7.86 20.67
C ALA A 192 0.22 -8.42 21.84
N ASP A 193 -0.43 -7.56 22.63
CA ASP A 193 -1.32 -7.98 23.72
C ASP A 193 -2.58 -8.70 23.22
N MET A 194 -3.15 -8.25 22.10
CA MET A 194 -4.25 -8.95 21.43
C MET A 194 -3.82 -10.34 20.93
N PHE A 195 -2.65 -10.43 20.29
CA PHE A 195 -2.06 -11.70 19.87
C PHE A 195 -1.92 -12.68 21.04
N GLY A 196 -1.34 -12.25 22.16
CA GLY A 196 -1.17 -13.10 23.34
C GLY A 196 -2.51 -13.56 23.94
N ARG A 197 -3.50 -12.67 24.00
CA ARG A 197 -4.86 -13.03 24.47
C ARG A 197 -5.55 -14.03 23.54
N ASP A 198 -5.40 -13.86 22.25
CA ASP A 198 -6.02 -14.73 21.24
C ASP A 198 -5.36 -16.10 21.18
N ALA A 199 -4.02 -16.16 21.24
CA ALA A 199 -3.28 -17.41 21.35
C ALA A 199 -3.64 -18.15 22.65
N SER A 200 -3.70 -17.45 23.79
CA SER A 200 -4.12 -18.07 25.07
C SER A 200 -5.56 -18.60 25.01
N LEU A 201 -6.48 -17.87 24.38
CA LEU A 201 -7.86 -18.33 24.17
C LEU A 201 -7.90 -19.55 23.27
N PHE A 202 -7.16 -19.55 22.17
CA PHE A 202 -7.06 -20.66 21.23
C PHE A 202 -6.60 -21.94 21.94
N GLY A 203 -5.46 -21.88 22.63
CA GLY A 203 -4.94 -23.04 23.36
C GLY A 203 -5.89 -23.58 24.44
N ARG A 204 -6.60 -22.70 25.16
CA ARG A 204 -7.61 -23.13 26.15
C ARG A 204 -8.81 -23.81 25.51
N VAL A 205 -9.29 -23.31 24.37
CA VAL A 205 -10.41 -23.91 23.65
C VAL A 205 -10.00 -25.25 23.04
N LEU A 206 -8.82 -25.32 22.42
CA LEU A 206 -8.25 -26.56 21.90
C LEU A 206 -8.14 -27.65 22.98
N ASN A 207 -7.56 -27.31 24.13
CA ASN A 207 -7.49 -28.26 25.24
C ASN A 207 -8.89 -28.64 25.79
N ALA A 208 -9.82 -27.68 25.83
CA ALA A 208 -11.19 -27.96 26.22
C ALA A 208 -11.91 -28.92 25.25
N MET A 209 -11.58 -28.90 23.95
CA MET A 209 -12.10 -29.86 22.98
C MET A 209 -11.49 -31.27 23.19
N LEU A 210 -10.20 -31.35 23.54
CA LEU A 210 -9.49 -32.62 23.80
C LEU A 210 -9.89 -33.29 25.13
N GLU A 211 -10.04 -32.53 26.20
CA GLU A 211 -10.22 -33.03 27.57
C GLU A 211 -11.62 -32.76 28.16
N GLY A 212 -12.34 -31.78 27.62
CA GLY A 212 -13.59 -31.24 28.18
C GLY A 212 -13.32 -30.14 29.21
N ASN A 213 -14.14 -29.08 29.20
CA ASN A 213 -14.05 -28.00 30.19
C ASN A 213 -15.43 -27.49 30.60
N ALA A 214 -15.85 -27.84 31.82
CA ALA A 214 -17.16 -27.46 32.36
C ALA A 214 -17.32 -25.95 32.60
N ALA A 215 -16.23 -25.20 32.84
CA ALA A 215 -16.29 -23.76 33.05
C ALA A 215 -16.45 -22.97 31.74
N MET A 216 -16.02 -23.55 30.62
CA MET A 216 -16.19 -22.97 29.28
C MET A 216 -17.43 -23.51 28.55
N GLU A 217 -18.18 -24.41 29.18
CA GLU A 217 -19.31 -25.13 28.58
C GLU A 217 -18.93 -25.90 27.30
N ILE A 218 -17.68 -26.36 27.21
CA ILE A 218 -17.17 -27.13 26.07
C ILE A 218 -17.09 -28.61 26.49
N SER A 219 -17.87 -29.44 25.80
CA SER A 219 -17.84 -30.89 25.98
C SER A 219 -16.65 -31.51 25.23
N LYS A 220 -16.09 -32.60 25.77
CA LYS A 220 -14.99 -33.34 25.15
C LYS A 220 -15.45 -33.93 23.80
N VAL A 221 -14.64 -33.78 22.77
CA VAL A 221 -14.84 -34.46 21.47
C VAL A 221 -14.63 -35.96 21.66
N THR A 222 -15.59 -36.76 21.18
CA THR A 222 -15.59 -38.22 21.36
C THR A 222 -15.24 -39.00 20.10
N ASP A 223 -15.30 -38.35 18.94
CA ASP A 223 -14.94 -38.98 17.67
C ASP A 223 -13.41 -39.16 17.59
N ASN A 224 -12.95 -40.35 17.23
CA ASN A 224 -11.51 -40.69 17.27
C ASN A 224 -10.73 -39.99 16.15
N GLU A 225 -11.33 -39.80 14.97
CA GLU A 225 -10.68 -39.17 13.82
C GLU A 225 -10.55 -37.66 14.06
N ALA A 226 -11.59 -37.04 14.61
CA ALA A 226 -11.52 -35.64 15.05
C ALA A 226 -10.51 -35.43 16.19
N LEU A 227 -10.36 -36.40 17.11
CA LEU A 227 -9.36 -36.32 18.18
C LEU A 227 -7.93 -36.42 17.67
N GLU A 228 -7.66 -37.24 16.64
CA GLU A 228 -6.35 -37.35 16.00
C GLU A 228 -5.96 -36.01 15.34
N ARG A 229 -6.88 -35.39 14.59
CA ARG A 229 -6.67 -34.06 14.00
C ARG A 229 -6.48 -32.96 15.03
N LEU A 230 -7.25 -32.98 16.13
CA LEU A 230 -7.06 -32.02 17.24
C LEU A 230 -5.69 -32.19 17.94
N GLN A 231 -5.11 -33.40 17.94
CA GLN A 231 -3.75 -33.61 18.44
C GLN A 231 -2.70 -33.03 17.49
N GLU A 232 -2.85 -33.22 16.18
CA GLU A 232 -1.99 -32.59 15.16
C GLU A 232 -2.04 -31.06 15.24
N ILE A 233 -3.24 -30.49 15.40
CA ILE A 233 -3.44 -29.05 15.66
C ILE A 233 -2.72 -28.62 16.94
N SER A 234 -2.74 -29.43 18.00
CA SER A 234 -2.04 -29.13 19.26
C SER A 234 -0.53 -29.10 19.09
N GLU A 235 0.04 -29.99 18.29
CA GLU A 235 1.48 -30.00 17.97
C GLU A 235 1.85 -28.75 17.15
N LEU A 236 1.08 -28.44 16.10
CA LEU A 236 1.29 -27.24 15.29
C LEU A 236 1.14 -25.94 16.11
N PHE A 237 0.21 -25.92 17.06
CA PHE A 237 -0.05 -24.75 17.90
C PHE A 237 1.02 -24.51 18.97
N GLU A 238 1.85 -25.51 19.31
CA GLU A 238 2.90 -25.37 20.32
C GLU A 238 3.89 -24.24 19.97
N PHE A 239 4.25 -24.12 18.69
CA PHE A 239 5.07 -23.01 18.20
C PHE A 239 4.40 -21.65 18.38
N VAL A 240 3.10 -21.55 18.07
CA VAL A 240 2.32 -20.30 18.23
C VAL A 240 2.28 -19.88 19.70
N SER A 241 2.00 -20.82 20.60
CA SER A 241 1.97 -20.59 22.04
C SER A 241 3.36 -20.21 22.58
N GLY A 242 4.43 -20.86 22.11
CA GLY A 242 5.80 -20.56 22.52
C GLY A 242 6.31 -19.20 22.03
N SER A 243 5.73 -18.68 20.95
CA SER A 243 6.09 -17.38 20.36
C SER A 243 5.42 -16.17 21.05
N VAL A 244 4.46 -16.42 21.96
CA VAL A 244 3.70 -15.35 22.66
C VAL A 244 4.60 -14.44 23.46
N ASP A 245 5.44 -15.02 24.32
CA ASP A 245 6.31 -14.24 25.21
C ASP A 245 7.36 -13.45 24.41
N GLU A 246 7.94 -14.06 23.36
CA GLU A 246 8.91 -13.41 22.49
C GLU A 246 8.31 -12.18 21.78
N ILE A 247 7.10 -12.31 21.22
CA ILE A 247 6.42 -11.19 20.54
C ILE A 247 6.03 -10.08 21.55
N LEU A 248 5.55 -10.44 22.74
CA LEU A 248 5.17 -9.47 23.77
C LEU A 248 6.38 -8.69 24.28
N GLU A 249 7.49 -9.37 24.57
CA GLU A 249 8.71 -8.77 25.12
C GLU A 249 9.43 -7.87 24.11
N THR A 250 9.42 -8.25 22.83
CA THR A 250 10.16 -7.53 21.77
C THR A 250 9.34 -6.45 21.06
N SER A 251 8.01 -6.45 21.20
CA SER A 251 7.14 -5.46 20.55
C SER A 251 7.49 -3.98 20.83
N PRO A 252 7.86 -3.57 22.08
CA PRO A 252 8.22 -2.16 22.34
C PRO A 252 9.53 -1.75 21.66
N GLU A 253 10.47 -2.67 21.55
CA GLU A 253 11.75 -2.45 20.86
C GLU A 253 11.52 -2.29 19.35
N LEU A 254 10.62 -3.08 18.75
CA LEU A 254 10.26 -2.95 17.34
C LEU A 254 9.59 -1.59 17.04
N PHE A 255 8.71 -1.12 17.93
CA PHE A 255 8.12 0.21 17.84
C PHE A 255 9.20 1.30 17.84
N GLN A 256 10.16 1.21 18.77
CA GLN A 256 11.29 2.16 18.85
C GLN A 256 12.16 2.14 17.58
N VAL A 257 12.39 0.96 16.98
CA VAL A 257 13.12 0.81 15.72
C VAL A 257 12.38 1.51 14.58
N ARG A 258 11.06 1.37 14.48
CA ARG A 258 10.23 2.06 13.48
C ARG A 258 10.23 3.57 13.66
N GLU A 259 10.10 4.04 14.90
CA GLU A 259 10.19 5.46 15.23
C GLU A 259 11.55 6.04 14.85
N SER A 260 12.63 5.31 15.14
CA SER A 260 14.00 5.68 14.78
C SER A 260 14.16 5.77 13.26
N ALA A 261 13.64 4.79 12.51
CA ALA A 261 13.68 4.80 11.04
C ALA A 261 12.90 5.98 10.45
N ASN A 262 11.74 6.32 11.00
CA ASN A 262 10.95 7.47 10.58
C ASN A 262 11.69 8.79 10.88
N THR A 263 12.29 8.90 12.07
CA THR A 263 13.10 10.06 12.47
C THR A 263 14.31 10.24 11.54
N ILE A 264 14.99 9.15 11.17
CA ILE A 264 16.07 9.18 10.17
C ILE A 264 15.52 9.61 8.82
N PHE A 265 14.38 9.07 8.38
CA PHE A 265 13.79 9.41 7.08
C PHE A 265 13.50 10.90 6.97
N THR A 266 12.77 11.48 7.93
CA THR A 266 12.49 12.93 7.96
C THR A 266 13.75 13.76 8.15
N GLY A 267 14.62 13.38 9.10
CA GLY A 267 15.85 14.10 9.39
C GLY A 267 16.87 14.06 8.24
N SER A 268 16.89 13.00 7.43
CA SER A 268 17.81 12.86 6.28
C SER A 268 17.53 13.88 5.17
N GLN A 269 16.29 14.31 5.01
CA GLN A 269 15.91 15.36 4.05
C GLN A 269 16.46 16.71 4.51
N THR A 270 16.29 17.03 5.80
CA THR A 270 16.85 18.25 6.38
C THR A 270 18.39 18.22 6.36
N LEU A 271 18.99 17.08 6.67
CA LEU A 271 20.44 16.89 6.61
C LEU A 271 20.96 17.02 5.17
N LEU A 272 20.24 16.53 4.17
CA LEU A 272 20.58 16.69 2.75
C LEU A 272 20.60 18.17 2.36
N ASP A 273 19.60 18.95 2.77
CA ASP A 273 19.52 20.38 2.46
C ASP A 273 20.65 21.16 3.12
N LYS A 274 20.93 20.88 4.41
CA LYS A 274 22.03 21.51 5.15
C LYS A 274 23.40 21.09 4.60
N ALA A 275 23.58 19.82 4.23
CA ALA A 275 24.81 19.35 3.58
C ALA A 275 24.99 19.97 2.18
N SER A 276 23.90 20.20 1.44
CA SER A 276 23.92 20.92 0.17
C SER A 276 24.30 22.39 0.36
N THR A 277 23.79 23.02 1.43
CA THR A 277 24.14 24.39 1.81
C THR A 277 25.61 24.49 2.22
N LEU A 278 26.13 23.52 2.98
CA LEU A 278 27.54 23.42 3.35
C LEU A 278 28.44 23.27 2.10
N ALA A 279 28.06 22.40 1.16
CA ALA A 279 28.78 22.26 -0.11
C ALA A 279 28.79 23.59 -0.90
N GLY A 280 27.66 24.30 -0.96
CA GLY A 280 27.59 25.64 -1.55
C GLY A 280 28.41 26.70 -0.79
N GLY A 281 28.59 26.54 0.52
CA GLY A 281 29.49 27.35 1.33
C GLY A 281 30.96 27.17 0.92
N PHE A 282 31.39 25.91 0.72
CA PHE A 282 32.71 25.60 0.18
C PHE A 282 32.91 26.14 -1.25
N GLU A 283 31.89 26.04 -2.10
CA GLU A 283 31.91 26.58 -3.47
C GLU A 283 32.07 28.11 -3.48
N LYS A 284 31.26 28.84 -2.70
CA LYS A 284 31.37 30.32 -2.57
C LYS A 284 32.73 30.75 -2.02
N GLN A 285 33.30 29.98 -1.10
CA GLN A 285 34.61 30.28 -0.55
C GLN A 285 35.74 30.03 -1.56
N ALA A 286 35.60 29.01 -2.41
CA ALA A 286 36.50 28.77 -3.53
C ALA A 286 36.42 29.89 -4.58
N GLU A 287 35.22 30.35 -4.94
CA GLU A 287 35.01 31.46 -5.89
C GLU A 287 35.59 32.80 -5.39
N GLY A 288 35.40 33.12 -4.10
CA GLY A 288 35.88 34.37 -3.50
C GLY A 288 37.42 34.54 -3.50
N ARG A 289 38.17 33.44 -3.62
CA ARG A 289 39.64 33.47 -3.67
C ARG A 289 40.22 33.70 -5.07
N SER A 290 39.42 33.54 -6.13
CA SER A 290 39.80 33.85 -7.51
C SER A 290 40.17 35.34 -7.69
N PHE A 291 39.58 36.23 -6.87
CA PHE A 291 39.86 37.67 -6.89
C PHE A 291 41.27 38.06 -6.41
N ASN A 292 42.00 37.14 -5.75
CA ASN A 292 43.38 37.37 -5.31
C ASN A 292 44.44 37.01 -6.38
N SER A 293 44.00 36.56 -7.56
CA SER A 293 44.86 36.32 -8.75
C SER A 293 45.51 37.61 -9.30
N LEU A 294 44.94 38.78 -8.98
CA LEU A 294 45.48 40.09 -9.40
C LEU A 294 46.91 40.34 -8.87
N ALA A 295 47.25 39.83 -7.69
CA ALA A 295 48.60 39.92 -7.12
C ALA A 295 49.64 39.12 -7.92
N GLY A 296 49.25 37.98 -8.49
CA GLY A 296 50.09 37.16 -9.37
C GLY A 296 50.41 37.85 -10.70
N TYR A 297 49.42 38.52 -11.30
CA TYR A 297 49.62 39.31 -12.52
C TYR A 297 50.54 40.53 -12.29
N VAL A 298 50.43 41.20 -11.14
CA VAL A 298 51.31 42.35 -10.79
C VAL A 298 52.75 41.90 -10.53
N LEU A 299 52.95 40.77 -9.84
CA LEU A 299 54.29 40.18 -9.62
C LEU A 299 54.90 39.64 -10.93
N GLY A 300 54.10 39.06 -11.81
CA GLY A 300 54.51 38.65 -13.15
C GLY A 300 54.94 39.82 -14.03
N ALA A 301 54.24 40.95 -13.98
CA ALA A 301 54.60 42.19 -14.68
C ALA A 301 55.91 42.81 -14.13
N LEU A 302 56.14 42.77 -12.81
CA LEU A 302 57.39 43.23 -12.18
C LEU A 302 58.58 42.32 -12.52
N ALA A 303 58.38 41.00 -12.60
CA ALA A 303 59.42 40.06 -13.03
C ALA A 303 59.78 40.24 -14.52
N LEU A 304 58.78 40.41 -15.40
CA LEU A 304 58.99 40.74 -16.82
C LEU A 304 59.71 42.08 -17.01
N GLY A 305 59.34 43.13 -16.27
CA GLY A 305 60.04 44.42 -16.29
C GLY A 305 61.49 44.32 -15.82
N SER A 306 61.78 43.45 -14.84
CA SER A 306 63.12 43.18 -14.33
C SER A 306 63.98 42.38 -15.32
N ILE A 307 63.39 41.40 -16.03
CA ILE A 307 64.04 40.63 -17.11
C ILE A 307 64.40 41.54 -18.29
N ILE A 308 63.51 42.46 -18.67
CA ILE A 308 63.76 43.42 -19.75
C ILE A 308 64.88 44.40 -19.37
N LEU A 309 64.92 44.87 -18.11
CA LEU A 309 65.96 45.77 -17.62
C LEU A 309 67.33 45.07 -17.45
N ILE A 310 67.34 43.80 -17.01
CA ILE A 310 68.55 42.96 -16.95
C ILE A 310 69.05 42.65 -18.37
N GLY A 311 68.16 42.38 -19.32
CA GLY A 311 68.49 42.20 -20.74
C GLY A 311 69.15 43.43 -21.36
N LEU A 312 68.64 44.64 -21.08
CA LEU A 312 69.23 45.89 -21.56
C LEU A 312 70.62 46.18 -20.98
N VAL A 313 70.88 45.79 -19.72
CA VAL A 313 72.20 45.96 -19.10
C VAL A 313 73.18 44.85 -19.52
N MET A 314 72.70 43.63 -19.76
CA MET A 314 73.50 42.51 -20.25
C MET A 314 73.95 42.72 -21.71
N VAL A 315 73.15 43.41 -22.52
CA VAL A 315 73.51 43.84 -23.89
C VAL A 315 74.62 44.92 -23.89
N GLN A 316 74.76 45.72 -22.83
CA GLN A 316 75.88 46.66 -22.69
C GLN A 316 77.16 46.00 -22.17
N THR A 317 77.08 44.93 -21.37
CA THR A 317 78.25 44.17 -20.89
C THR A 317 78.70 43.03 -21.81
N THR A 318 77.87 42.59 -22.76
CA THR A 318 78.19 41.55 -23.76
C THR A 318 78.53 42.17 -25.12
N ARG A 319 79.23 43.32 -25.12
CA ARG A 319 79.89 43.89 -26.30
C ARG A 319 81.42 43.73 -26.31
N SER A 320 81.99 43.01 -25.34
CA SER A 320 83.46 42.87 -25.21
C SER A 320 83.96 41.42 -25.04
N ARG A 321 83.16 40.41 -25.43
CA ARG A 321 83.63 39.02 -25.66
C ARG A 321 82.93 38.35 -26.84
N LEU A 322 83.04 38.96 -28.01
CA LEU A 322 82.82 38.32 -29.31
C LEU A 322 83.99 38.71 -30.22
N ALA A 323 85.18 38.26 -29.85
CA ALA A 323 86.40 38.41 -30.64
C ALA A 323 87.16 37.07 -30.73
N GLU A 324 86.43 35.95 -30.69
CA GLU A 324 87.03 34.62 -30.88
C GLU A 324 86.06 33.62 -31.50
N THR A 325 85.29 34.02 -32.51
CA THR A 325 84.68 33.05 -33.47
C THR A 325 84.29 33.70 -34.80
N ALA A 326 85.11 34.62 -35.32
CA ALA A 326 84.88 35.25 -36.62
C ALA A 326 85.38 34.42 -37.82
N GLU A 327 85.76 33.15 -37.62
CA GLU A 327 86.28 32.28 -38.69
C GLU A 327 85.40 31.03 -38.96
N LYS A 328 84.22 30.93 -38.33
CA LYS A 328 83.20 29.89 -38.65
C LYS A 328 81.91 30.44 -39.29
N ASN A 329 81.76 31.76 -39.41
CA ASN A 329 80.47 32.38 -39.78
C ASN A 329 80.18 32.44 -41.29
N GLU A 330 81.20 32.39 -42.16
CA GLU A 330 80.98 32.55 -43.61
C GLU A 330 80.43 31.28 -44.29
N ARG A 331 80.78 30.08 -43.78
CA ARG A 331 80.20 28.82 -44.26
C ARG A 331 78.81 28.55 -43.68
N ASN A 332 78.58 28.92 -42.42
CA ASN A 332 77.29 28.72 -41.74
C ASN A 332 76.19 29.65 -42.28
N GLN A 333 76.51 30.90 -42.67
CA GLN A 333 75.51 31.82 -43.22
C GLN A 333 74.92 31.36 -44.56
N ALA A 334 75.72 30.77 -45.45
CA ALA A 334 75.24 30.24 -46.71
C ALA A 334 74.33 29.01 -46.53
N ALA A 335 74.71 28.10 -45.63
CA ALA A 335 73.92 26.90 -45.32
C ALA A 335 72.60 27.24 -44.58
N ILE A 336 72.61 28.24 -43.68
CA ILE A 336 71.40 28.73 -42.99
C ILE A 336 70.46 29.46 -43.95
N LEU A 337 70.97 30.29 -44.87
CA LEU A 337 70.12 30.96 -45.87
C LEU A 337 69.44 29.96 -46.80
N ARG A 338 70.13 28.89 -47.20
CA ARG A 338 69.55 27.80 -47.97
C ARG A 338 68.48 27.04 -47.18
N LEU A 339 68.74 26.71 -45.91
CA LEU A 339 67.74 26.08 -45.05
C LEU A 339 66.52 26.99 -44.82
N LEU A 340 66.72 28.30 -44.66
CA LEU A 340 65.64 29.29 -44.51
C LEU A 340 64.80 29.42 -45.79
N ASP A 341 65.43 29.32 -46.96
CA ASP A 341 64.76 29.33 -48.27
C ASP A 341 63.95 28.03 -48.48
N GLU A 342 64.54 26.87 -48.13
CA GLU A 342 63.90 25.55 -48.24
C GLU A 342 62.72 25.34 -47.26
N ILE A 343 62.62 26.14 -46.20
CA ILE A 343 61.51 26.09 -45.21
C ILE A 343 60.61 27.33 -45.26
N ALA A 344 60.83 28.26 -46.20
CA ALA A 344 60.03 29.47 -46.32
C ALA A 344 58.55 29.12 -46.58
N ASP A 345 58.32 28.15 -47.46
CA ASP A 345 56.98 27.68 -47.82
C ASP A 345 56.28 26.93 -46.67
N LEU A 346 57.03 26.38 -45.70
CA LEU A 346 56.47 25.78 -44.49
C LEU A 346 55.70 26.80 -43.64
N ALA A 347 56.14 28.07 -43.64
CA ALA A 347 55.46 29.15 -42.92
C ALA A 347 54.09 29.49 -43.51
N ASP A 348 53.90 29.24 -44.81
CA ASP A 348 52.63 29.41 -45.51
C ASP A 348 51.73 28.16 -45.43
N GLY A 349 52.16 27.13 -44.68
CA GLY A 349 51.39 25.90 -44.43
C GLY A 349 51.63 24.80 -45.47
N ASP A 350 52.63 24.94 -46.36
CA ASP A 350 52.99 23.87 -47.27
C ASP A 350 53.76 22.78 -46.53
N LEU A 351 53.07 21.68 -46.21
CA LEU A 351 53.69 20.50 -45.59
C LEU A 351 54.19 19.51 -46.66
N THR A 352 54.17 19.82 -47.95
CA THR A 352 54.73 18.95 -49.00
C THR A 352 56.25 19.10 -49.13
N VAL A 353 56.80 20.20 -48.62
CA VAL A 353 58.23 20.51 -48.67
C VAL A 353 59.06 19.64 -47.73
N ALA A 354 60.34 19.45 -48.07
CA ALA A 354 61.32 18.75 -47.24
C ALA A 354 62.65 19.49 -47.31
N ALA A 355 63.27 19.74 -46.16
CA ALA A 355 64.60 20.34 -46.08
C ALA A 355 65.66 19.32 -46.50
N THR A 356 66.62 19.74 -47.33
CA THR A 356 67.70 18.87 -47.82
C THR A 356 68.68 18.56 -46.70
N VAL A 357 68.84 17.27 -46.36
CA VAL A 357 69.80 16.84 -45.33
C VAL A 357 71.21 16.77 -45.91
N THR A 358 72.11 17.61 -45.41
CA THR A 358 73.53 17.72 -45.80
C THR A 358 74.48 17.25 -44.69
N GLU A 359 75.74 16.93 -44.99
CA GLU A 359 76.74 16.50 -43.96
C GLU A 359 77.30 17.66 -43.11
N ASP A 360 76.81 18.89 -43.29
CA ASP A 360 77.25 20.07 -42.55
C ASP A 360 76.47 20.30 -41.24
N PHE A 361 76.83 21.33 -40.47
CA PHE A 361 76.21 21.62 -39.17
C PHE A 361 74.69 21.85 -39.25
N THR A 362 74.17 22.24 -40.42
CA THR A 362 72.74 22.43 -40.66
C THR A 362 71.98 21.13 -40.97
N GLY A 363 72.66 20.04 -41.32
CA GLY A 363 72.03 18.74 -41.59
C GLY A 363 71.20 18.18 -40.44
N ALA A 364 71.72 18.27 -39.21
CA ALA A 364 70.96 17.84 -38.02
C ALA A 364 69.74 18.74 -37.73
N ILE A 365 69.78 20.01 -38.17
CA ILE A 365 68.67 20.96 -38.05
C ILE A 365 67.62 20.65 -39.13
N ALA A 366 68.04 20.40 -40.37
CA ALA A 366 67.17 19.96 -41.47
C ALA A 366 66.44 18.64 -41.13
N ASP A 367 67.14 17.67 -40.54
CA ASP A 367 66.56 16.40 -40.08
C ASP A 367 65.52 16.61 -38.96
N SER A 368 65.82 17.49 -37.99
CA SER A 368 64.86 17.86 -36.93
C SER A 368 63.64 18.61 -37.46
N ILE A 369 63.82 19.42 -38.51
CA ILE A 369 62.72 20.12 -39.19
C ILE A 369 61.87 19.13 -39.98
N ASN A 370 62.47 18.20 -40.74
CA ASN A 370 61.73 17.16 -41.45
C ASN A 370 60.94 16.27 -40.49
N TYR A 371 61.54 15.87 -39.35
CA TYR A 371 60.82 15.16 -38.29
C TYR A 371 59.63 15.99 -37.76
N SER A 372 59.80 17.30 -37.59
CA SER A 372 58.71 18.19 -37.17
C SER A 372 57.63 18.32 -38.24
N ILE A 373 57.99 18.39 -39.52
CA ILE A 373 57.05 18.39 -40.65
C ILE A 373 56.25 17.07 -40.67
N ASP A 374 56.90 15.92 -40.48
CA ASP A 374 56.21 14.63 -40.42
C ASP A 374 55.27 14.52 -39.21
N GLN A 375 55.68 15.01 -38.04
CA GLN A 375 54.77 15.10 -36.88
C GLN A 375 53.60 16.06 -37.12
N LEU A 376 53.81 17.16 -37.86
CA LEU A 376 52.74 18.09 -38.24
C LEU A 376 51.79 17.46 -39.28
N ARG A 377 52.31 16.68 -40.24
CA ARG A 377 51.49 15.93 -41.20
C ARG A 377 50.57 14.95 -40.50
N ASP A 378 51.13 14.12 -39.61
CA ASP A 378 50.37 13.13 -38.82
C ASP A 378 49.31 13.80 -37.94
N LEU A 379 49.66 14.94 -37.32
CA LEU A 379 48.72 15.75 -36.55
C LEU A 379 47.59 16.31 -37.41
N VAL A 380 47.89 16.90 -38.57
CA VAL A 380 46.89 17.48 -39.49
C VAL A 380 45.95 16.40 -40.03
N GLU A 381 46.49 15.24 -40.41
CA GLU A 381 45.70 14.08 -40.86
C GLU A 381 44.80 13.56 -39.73
N THR A 382 45.34 13.37 -38.54
CA THR A 382 44.59 12.95 -37.35
C THR A 382 43.48 13.94 -37.02
N ILE A 383 43.73 15.25 -37.08
CA ILE A 383 42.70 16.26 -36.82
C ILE A 383 41.60 16.22 -37.89
N ASN A 384 41.94 16.03 -39.17
CA ASN A 384 40.96 15.94 -40.25
C ASN A 384 40.05 14.71 -40.09
N LEU A 385 40.64 13.53 -39.85
CA LEU A 385 39.91 12.30 -39.56
C LEU A 385 39.00 12.46 -38.33
N THR A 386 39.54 13.00 -37.23
CA THR A 386 38.79 13.24 -36.00
C THR A 386 37.64 14.23 -36.24
N ALA A 387 37.86 15.31 -36.99
CA ALA A 387 36.83 16.29 -37.32
C ALA A 387 35.66 15.66 -38.10
N VAL A 388 35.95 14.78 -39.06
CA VAL A 388 34.94 14.06 -39.83
C VAL A 388 34.13 13.12 -38.94
N GLN A 389 34.80 12.36 -38.06
CA GLN A 389 34.14 11.46 -37.12
C GLN A 389 33.23 12.23 -36.14
N VAL A 390 33.71 13.35 -35.59
CA VAL A 390 32.92 14.20 -34.68
C VAL A 390 31.71 14.81 -35.40
N ALA A 391 31.88 15.28 -36.64
CA ALA A 391 30.77 15.83 -37.42
C ALA A 391 29.68 14.78 -37.71
N ALA A 392 30.08 13.56 -38.08
CA ALA A 392 29.15 12.46 -38.34
C ALA A 392 28.40 12.04 -37.05
N ALA A 393 29.12 11.84 -35.95
CA ALA A 393 28.53 11.50 -34.65
C ALA A 393 27.59 12.61 -34.14
N ALA A 394 27.93 13.87 -34.37
CA ALA A 394 27.06 15.00 -34.04
C ALA A 394 25.78 15.00 -34.88
N GLN A 395 25.85 14.76 -36.19
CA GLN A 395 24.65 14.68 -37.04
C GLN A 395 23.72 13.54 -36.61
N GLU A 396 24.26 12.36 -36.32
CA GLU A 396 23.49 11.23 -35.81
C GLU A 396 22.82 11.56 -34.47
N THR A 397 23.59 12.11 -33.52
CA THR A 397 23.06 12.52 -32.20
C THR A 397 21.98 13.60 -32.33
N GLN A 398 22.12 14.53 -33.28
CA GLN A 398 21.12 15.56 -33.55
C GLN A 398 19.81 14.95 -34.05
N ALA A 399 19.88 13.98 -34.97
CA ALA A 399 18.71 13.28 -35.48
C ALA A 399 18.00 12.49 -34.37
N THR A 400 18.75 11.79 -33.50
CA THR A 400 18.20 11.11 -32.33
C THR A 400 17.51 12.08 -31.37
N ALA A 401 18.13 13.23 -31.10
CA ALA A 401 17.55 14.25 -30.22
C ALA A 401 16.24 14.83 -30.80
N MET A 402 16.16 15.04 -32.11
CA MET A 402 14.92 15.48 -32.78
C MET A 402 13.82 14.41 -32.72
N HIS A 403 14.15 13.14 -32.97
CA HIS A 403 13.19 12.04 -32.83
C HIS A 403 12.67 11.91 -31.40
N LEU A 404 13.54 12.10 -30.40
CA LEU A 404 13.12 12.05 -28.99
C LEU A 404 12.20 13.22 -28.63
N ALA A 405 12.41 14.41 -29.20
CA ALA A 405 11.51 15.55 -29.02
C ALA A 405 10.11 15.28 -29.62
N GLU A 406 10.04 14.70 -30.83
CA GLU A 406 8.78 14.29 -31.47
C GLU A 406 8.07 13.19 -30.66
N ALA A 407 8.80 12.18 -30.19
CA ALA A 407 8.24 11.13 -29.32
C ALA A 407 7.71 11.71 -28.00
N SER A 408 8.38 12.69 -27.42
CA SER A 408 7.93 13.38 -26.20
C SER A 408 6.64 14.17 -26.44
N GLU A 409 6.48 14.80 -27.60
CA GLU A 409 5.23 15.48 -27.97
C GLU A 409 4.06 14.51 -28.10
N HIS A 410 4.28 13.36 -28.76
CA HIS A 410 3.29 12.29 -28.81
C HIS A 410 2.93 11.76 -27.42
N GLN A 411 3.93 11.54 -26.57
CA GLN A 411 3.71 11.11 -25.18
C GLN A 411 2.86 12.13 -24.40
N ALA A 412 3.08 13.43 -24.59
CA ALA A 412 2.26 14.48 -23.97
C ALA A 412 0.78 14.41 -24.39
N GLN A 413 0.49 14.06 -25.65
CA GLN A 413 -0.88 13.88 -26.13
C GLN A 413 -1.56 12.67 -25.48
N GLU A 414 -0.84 11.55 -25.36
CA GLU A 414 -1.35 10.34 -24.70
C GLU A 414 -1.62 10.59 -23.20
N ILE A 415 -0.74 11.32 -22.52
CA ILE A 415 -0.94 11.72 -21.11
C ILE A 415 -2.18 12.59 -20.95
N ALA A 416 -2.41 13.54 -21.87
CA ALA A 416 -3.62 14.36 -21.85
C ALA A 416 -4.90 13.52 -22.04
N GLY A 417 -4.87 12.54 -22.96
CA GLY A 417 -5.95 11.58 -23.16
C GLY A 417 -6.22 10.71 -21.93
N ALA A 418 -5.16 10.17 -21.31
CA ALA A 418 -5.26 9.39 -20.08
C ALA A 418 -5.83 10.23 -18.92
N SER A 419 -5.38 11.48 -18.78
CA SER A 419 -5.86 12.41 -17.75
C SER A 419 -7.36 12.70 -17.88
N ALA A 420 -7.84 12.88 -19.12
CA ALA A 420 -9.26 13.07 -19.39
C ALA A 420 -10.09 11.83 -18.99
N ALA A 421 -9.62 10.62 -19.34
CA ALA A 421 -10.28 9.38 -18.99
C ALA A 421 -10.33 9.14 -17.47
N ILE A 422 -9.25 9.49 -16.75
CA ILE A 422 -9.21 9.42 -15.28
C ILE A 422 -10.22 10.39 -14.65
N ASN A 423 -10.36 11.59 -15.20
CA ASN A 423 -11.34 12.56 -14.71
C ASN A 423 -12.78 12.07 -14.93
N GLU A 424 -13.07 11.48 -16.09
CA GLU A 424 -14.37 10.85 -16.36
C GLU A 424 -14.64 9.66 -15.42
N MET A 425 -13.61 8.85 -15.14
CA MET A 425 -13.68 7.77 -14.16
C MET A 425 -14.03 8.30 -12.75
N ALA A 426 -13.42 9.40 -12.32
CA ALA A 426 -13.71 10.02 -11.03
C ALA A 426 -15.18 10.46 -10.91
N VAL A 427 -15.75 11.06 -11.96
CA VAL A 427 -17.18 11.42 -12.01
C VAL A 427 -18.07 10.17 -11.93
N SER A 428 -17.73 9.11 -12.68
CA SER A 428 -18.47 7.85 -12.66
C SER A 428 -18.46 7.18 -11.27
N ILE A 429 -17.31 7.21 -10.59
CA ILE A 429 -17.16 6.67 -9.23
C ILE A 429 -18.02 7.44 -8.23
N ASP A 430 -18.08 8.77 -8.36
CA ASP A 430 -18.93 9.60 -7.49
C ASP A 430 -20.43 9.26 -7.69
N GLN A 431 -20.84 9.05 -8.94
CA GLN A 431 -22.19 8.59 -9.26
C GLN A 431 -22.50 7.20 -8.66
N VAL A 432 -21.55 6.27 -8.71
CA VAL A 432 -21.68 4.94 -8.08
C VAL A 432 -21.83 5.07 -6.55
N SER A 433 -21.04 5.94 -5.92
CA SER A 433 -21.13 6.22 -4.49
C SER A 433 -22.50 6.78 -4.10
N ALA A 434 -23.03 7.72 -4.88
CA ALA A 434 -24.37 8.29 -4.67
C ALA A 434 -25.47 7.22 -4.82
N ASN A 435 -25.42 6.42 -5.89
CA ASN A 435 -26.37 5.34 -6.13
C ASN A 435 -26.32 4.26 -5.02
N ALA A 436 -25.13 3.96 -4.50
CA ALA A 436 -24.97 3.08 -3.37
C ALA A 436 -25.64 3.67 -2.12
N SER A 437 -25.41 4.95 -1.82
CA SER A 437 -26.06 5.60 -0.67
C SER A 437 -27.59 5.56 -0.76
N GLU A 438 -28.17 5.81 -1.93
CA GLU A 438 -29.62 5.72 -2.15
C GLU A 438 -30.12 4.27 -1.98
N SER A 439 -29.41 3.30 -2.54
CA SER A 439 -29.76 1.88 -2.43
C SER A 439 -29.72 1.40 -0.97
N SER A 440 -28.79 1.92 -0.16
CA SER A 440 -28.71 1.61 1.27
C SER A 440 -29.95 2.09 2.02
N ALA A 441 -30.39 3.33 1.75
CA ALA A 441 -31.60 3.88 2.33
C ALA A 441 -32.85 3.08 1.94
N VAL A 442 -32.91 2.58 0.70
CA VAL A 442 -34.00 1.68 0.25
C VAL A 442 -33.94 0.34 0.99
N ALA A 443 -32.76 -0.25 1.18
CA ALA A 443 -32.59 -1.50 1.92
C ALA A 443 -33.03 -1.36 3.39
N GLU A 444 -32.62 -0.29 4.06
CA GLU A 444 -33.04 0.03 5.44
C GLU A 444 -34.56 0.21 5.55
N ARG A 445 -35.16 0.90 4.57
CA ARG A 445 -36.62 1.05 4.51
C ARG A 445 -37.32 -0.29 4.33
N SER A 446 -36.78 -1.20 3.53
CA SER A 446 -37.29 -2.56 3.38
C SER A 446 -37.24 -3.35 4.69
N VAL A 447 -36.16 -3.22 5.47
CA VAL A 447 -36.06 -3.81 6.82
C VAL A 447 -37.16 -3.28 7.74
N ALA A 448 -37.41 -1.97 7.72
CA ALA A 448 -38.47 -1.37 8.54
C ALA A 448 -39.87 -1.87 8.14
N ILE A 449 -40.13 -2.00 6.83
CA ILE A 449 -41.41 -2.53 6.31
C ILE A 449 -41.58 -4.01 6.68
N ALA A 450 -40.54 -4.83 6.54
CA ALA A 450 -40.58 -6.25 6.90
C ALA A 450 -40.85 -6.45 8.39
N ASN A 451 -40.18 -5.68 9.26
CA ASN A 451 -40.43 -5.68 10.70
C ASN A 451 -41.87 -5.31 11.05
N LYS A 452 -42.42 -4.26 10.41
CA LYS A 452 -43.82 -3.88 10.63
C LYS A 452 -44.78 -4.96 10.12
N GLY A 453 -44.46 -5.61 9.00
CA GLY A 453 -45.20 -6.76 8.48
C GLY A 453 -45.23 -7.91 9.48
N ASN A 454 -44.08 -8.26 10.07
CA ASN A 454 -43.96 -9.31 11.08
C ASN A 454 -44.84 -9.04 12.30
N GLU A 455 -44.86 -7.79 12.79
CA GLU A 455 -45.75 -7.38 13.89
C GLU A 455 -47.23 -7.60 13.53
N VAL A 456 -47.65 -7.24 12.31
CA VAL A 456 -49.03 -7.43 11.84
C VAL A 456 -49.39 -8.92 11.73
N VAL A 457 -48.47 -9.74 11.24
CA VAL A 457 -48.64 -11.20 11.17
C VAL A 457 -48.77 -11.80 12.58
N HIS A 458 -47.92 -11.39 13.52
CA HIS A 458 -47.97 -11.87 14.90
C HIS A 458 -49.30 -11.53 15.59
N ASN A 459 -49.79 -10.31 15.39
CA ASN A 459 -51.12 -9.90 15.85
C ASN A 459 -52.24 -10.73 15.22
N THR A 460 -52.10 -11.12 13.95
CA THR A 460 -53.06 -11.98 13.25
C THR A 460 -53.08 -13.40 13.82
N ILE A 461 -51.91 -13.98 14.11
CA ILE A 461 -51.79 -15.31 14.74
C ILE A 461 -52.45 -15.30 16.12
N THR A 462 -52.15 -14.28 16.93
CA THR A 462 -52.78 -14.09 18.24
C THR A 462 -54.31 -13.97 18.12
N GLY A 463 -54.79 -13.24 17.11
CA GLY A 463 -56.21 -13.15 16.80
C GLY A 463 -56.85 -14.51 16.46
N MET A 464 -56.16 -15.34 15.67
CA MET A 464 -56.63 -16.69 15.34
C MET A 464 -56.66 -17.62 16.55
N ASP A 465 -55.67 -17.53 17.45
CA ASP A 465 -55.66 -18.29 18.70
C ASP A 465 -56.84 -17.92 19.61
N ASN A 466 -57.15 -16.62 19.74
CA ASN A 466 -58.33 -16.15 20.48
C ASN A 466 -59.64 -16.67 19.86
N ILE A 467 -59.75 -16.66 18.53
CA ILE A 467 -60.92 -17.21 17.83
C ILE A 467 -61.04 -18.71 18.10
N ARG A 468 -59.93 -19.46 18.06
CA ARG A 468 -59.91 -20.90 18.35
C ARG A 468 -60.40 -21.19 19.77
N GLU A 469 -59.93 -20.45 20.77
CA GLU A 469 -60.36 -20.60 22.16
C GLU A 469 -61.86 -20.32 22.32
N GLN A 470 -62.36 -19.24 21.70
CA GLN A 470 -63.77 -18.89 21.71
C GLN A 470 -64.65 -19.97 21.06
N ILE A 471 -64.21 -20.59 19.95
CA ILE A 471 -64.92 -21.70 19.30
C ILE A 471 -64.95 -22.92 20.22
N GLN A 472 -63.83 -23.28 20.86
CA GLN A 472 -63.78 -24.40 21.80
C GLN A 472 -64.75 -24.22 22.98
N ASP A 473 -64.79 -23.02 23.55
CA ASP A 473 -65.71 -22.72 24.64
C ASP A 473 -67.17 -22.72 24.21
N THR A 474 -67.45 -22.28 22.98
CA THR A 474 -68.80 -22.36 22.40
C THR A 474 -69.19 -23.82 22.13
N SER A 475 -68.26 -24.66 21.64
CA SER A 475 -68.47 -26.09 21.42
C SER A 475 -68.78 -26.82 22.73
N LYS A 476 -68.08 -26.52 23.83
CA LYS A 476 -68.39 -27.05 25.18
C LYS A 476 -69.80 -26.66 25.64
N ARG A 477 -70.26 -25.43 25.34
CA ARG A 477 -71.61 -24.96 25.68
C ARG A 477 -72.67 -25.70 24.86
N ILE A 478 -72.45 -25.90 23.57
CA ILE A 478 -73.37 -26.64 22.71
C ILE A 478 -73.42 -28.12 23.09
N LYS A 479 -72.29 -28.76 23.41
CA LYS A 479 -72.28 -30.16 23.90
C LYS A 479 -73.14 -30.33 25.16
N ARG A 480 -72.99 -29.45 26.14
CA ARG A 480 -73.85 -29.44 27.34
C ARG A 480 -75.32 -29.21 27.03
N LEU A 481 -75.63 -28.38 26.02
CA LEU A 481 -77.00 -28.20 25.55
C LEU A 481 -77.55 -29.50 24.93
N GLY A 482 -76.75 -30.19 24.12
CA GLY A 482 -77.08 -31.49 23.55
C GLY A 482 -77.33 -32.56 24.62
N GLU A 483 -76.48 -32.64 25.65
CA GLU A 483 -76.66 -33.51 26.82
C GLU A 483 -77.97 -33.17 27.56
N SER A 484 -78.23 -31.89 27.82
CA SER A 484 -79.47 -31.44 28.47
C SER A 484 -80.71 -31.76 27.62
N SER A 485 -80.62 -31.64 26.30
CA SER A 485 -81.70 -32.03 25.38
C SER A 485 -81.92 -33.54 25.35
N GLN A 486 -80.88 -34.35 25.54
CA GLN A 486 -81.02 -35.80 25.70
C GLN A 486 -81.77 -36.15 27.00
N GLU A 487 -81.38 -35.55 28.13
CA GLU A 487 -82.09 -35.75 29.41
C GLU A 487 -83.56 -35.35 29.32
N ILE A 488 -83.87 -34.22 28.65
CA ILE A 488 -85.27 -33.81 28.39
C ILE A 488 -85.99 -34.84 27.53
N GLY A 489 -85.34 -35.38 26.50
CA GLY A 489 -85.91 -36.44 25.65
C GLY A 489 -86.29 -37.68 26.46
N ASP A 490 -85.43 -38.13 27.35
CA ASP A 490 -85.67 -39.28 28.22
C ASP A 490 -86.85 -39.03 29.18
N ILE A 491 -86.95 -37.82 29.74
CA ILE A 491 -88.08 -37.40 30.59
C ILE A 491 -89.39 -37.38 29.77
N VAL A 492 -89.37 -36.84 28.56
CA VAL A 492 -90.56 -36.77 27.69
C VAL A 492 -91.03 -38.17 27.30
N SER A 493 -90.11 -39.09 27.02
CA SER A 493 -90.43 -40.51 26.80
C SER A 493 -91.13 -41.13 28.02
N LEU A 494 -90.58 -40.90 29.22
CA LEU A 494 -91.19 -41.39 30.46
C LEU A 494 -92.59 -40.79 30.71
N ILE A 495 -92.79 -39.50 30.43
CA ILE A 495 -94.11 -38.87 30.56
C ILE A 495 -95.09 -39.46 29.54
N ASN A 496 -94.64 -39.75 28.31
CA ASN A 496 -95.48 -40.41 27.32
C ASN A 496 -95.89 -41.82 27.80
N ASP A 497 -94.97 -42.59 28.37
CA ASP A 497 -95.26 -43.92 28.94
C ASP A 497 -96.26 -43.84 30.11
N ILE A 498 -96.13 -42.82 30.97
CA ILE A 498 -97.08 -42.55 32.06
C ILE A 498 -98.45 -42.15 31.49
N ALA A 499 -98.50 -41.32 30.45
CA ALA A 499 -99.74 -40.92 29.80
C ALA A 499 -100.43 -42.14 29.15
N ASP A 500 -99.68 -43.02 28.49
CA ASP A 500 -100.20 -44.26 27.90
C ASP A 500 -100.69 -45.24 28.99
N GLN A 501 -99.96 -45.40 30.10
CA GLN A 501 -100.44 -46.17 31.26
C GLN A 501 -101.71 -45.57 31.88
N THR A 502 -101.76 -44.24 32.02
CA THR A 502 -102.92 -43.53 32.58
C THR A 502 -104.14 -43.70 31.68
N ASN A 503 -103.94 -43.67 30.35
CA ASN A 503 -104.97 -43.94 29.36
C ASN A 503 -105.53 -45.37 29.50
N ILE A 504 -104.66 -46.37 29.67
CA ILE A 504 -105.07 -47.77 29.89
C ILE A 504 -105.80 -47.93 31.23
N LEU A 505 -105.32 -47.29 32.31
CA LEU A 505 -105.96 -47.31 33.63
C LEU A 505 -107.35 -46.65 33.59
N ALA A 506 -107.47 -45.51 32.91
CA ALA A 506 -108.73 -44.80 32.73
C ALA A 506 -109.73 -45.64 31.92
N LEU A 507 -109.28 -46.29 30.84
CA LEU A 507 -110.12 -47.19 30.05
C LEU A 507 -110.61 -48.39 30.89
N ASN A 508 -109.73 -49.01 31.66
CA ASN A 508 -110.09 -50.11 32.57
C ASN A 508 -111.10 -49.65 33.65
N ALA A 509 -110.93 -48.44 34.19
CA ALA A 509 -111.85 -47.84 35.14
C ALA A 509 -113.21 -47.52 34.50
N ALA A 510 -113.23 -47.02 33.27
CA ALA A 510 -114.46 -46.77 32.50
C ALA A 510 -115.22 -48.07 32.21
N ILE A 511 -114.52 -49.15 31.84
CA ILE A 511 -115.10 -50.49 31.65
C ILE A 511 -115.72 -51.00 32.97
N GLN A 512 -114.98 -50.94 34.08
CA GLN A 512 -115.47 -51.35 35.41
C GLN A 512 -116.66 -50.50 35.88
N ALA A 513 -116.64 -49.19 35.65
CA ALA A 513 -117.73 -48.29 35.97
C ALA A 513 -119.00 -48.57 35.13
N SER A 514 -118.83 -48.95 33.87
CA SER A 514 -119.91 -49.39 32.98
C SER A 514 -120.50 -50.75 33.41
N MET A 515 -119.65 -51.67 33.91
CA MET A 515 -120.10 -52.96 34.50
C MET A 515 -120.90 -52.79 35.80
N ALA A 516 -120.68 -51.72 36.58
CA ALA A 516 -121.38 -51.44 37.83
C ALA A 516 -122.79 -50.80 37.65
N GLY A 517 -123.21 -50.52 36.40
CA GLY A 517 -124.53 -49.97 36.10
C GLY A 517 -124.78 -48.58 36.70
N ASP A 518 -125.99 -48.33 37.23
CA ASP A 518 -126.39 -47.00 37.73
C ASP A 518 -125.53 -46.50 38.91
N ALA A 519 -124.90 -47.39 39.68
CA ALA A 519 -124.01 -47.01 40.79
C ALA A 519 -122.63 -46.50 40.31
N GLY A 520 -122.20 -46.86 39.10
CA GLY A 520 -120.88 -46.51 38.53
C GLY A 520 -120.86 -45.24 37.67
N ARG A 521 -122.03 -44.63 37.41
CA ARG A 521 -122.19 -43.54 36.44
C ARG A 521 -121.33 -42.29 36.74
N GLY A 522 -121.16 -41.94 38.01
CA GLY A 522 -120.27 -40.84 38.42
C GLY A 522 -118.78 -41.16 38.22
N PHE A 523 -118.38 -42.43 38.42
CA PHE A 523 -117.02 -42.91 38.17
C PHE A 523 -116.70 -42.99 36.67
N ALA A 524 -117.66 -43.37 35.83
CA ALA A 524 -117.48 -43.44 34.38
C ALA A 524 -117.14 -42.06 33.77
N VAL A 525 -117.81 -40.99 34.23
CA VAL A 525 -117.53 -39.61 33.75
C VAL A 525 -116.12 -39.16 34.15
N VAL A 526 -115.68 -39.48 35.36
CA VAL A 526 -114.30 -39.16 35.81
C VAL A 526 -113.28 -39.97 35.01
N ALA A 527 -113.54 -41.24 34.73
CA ALA A 527 -112.66 -42.09 33.93
C ALA A 527 -112.53 -41.58 32.49
N ASP A 528 -113.62 -41.17 31.83
CA ASP A 528 -113.59 -40.55 30.50
C ASP A 528 -112.78 -39.23 30.48
N GLU A 529 -112.91 -38.38 31.50
CA GLU A 529 -112.14 -37.12 31.55
C GLU A 529 -110.65 -37.37 31.81
N VAL A 530 -110.30 -38.38 32.62
CA VAL A 530 -108.90 -38.82 32.83
C VAL A 530 -108.33 -39.41 31.53
N GLN A 531 -109.11 -40.20 30.80
CA GLN A 531 -108.70 -40.75 29.50
C GLN A 531 -108.40 -39.62 28.51
N ARG A 532 -109.31 -38.65 28.37
CA ARG A 532 -109.14 -37.51 27.48
C ARG A 532 -107.95 -36.63 27.88
N LEU A 533 -107.68 -36.48 29.17
CA LEU A 533 -106.50 -35.77 29.69
C LEU A 533 -105.20 -36.53 29.37
N ALA A 534 -105.22 -37.86 29.47
CA ALA A 534 -104.10 -38.73 29.12
C ALA A 534 -103.79 -38.68 27.61
N GLU A 535 -104.82 -38.75 26.75
CA GLU A 535 -104.68 -38.60 25.29
C GLU A 535 -104.12 -37.21 24.92
N ARG A 536 -104.61 -36.14 25.55
CA ARG A 536 -104.05 -34.78 25.35
C ARG A 536 -102.61 -34.66 25.84
N SER A 537 -102.27 -35.31 26.94
CA SER A 537 -100.90 -35.33 27.48
C SER A 537 -99.96 -36.08 26.54
N SER A 538 -100.36 -37.25 26.03
CA SER A 538 -99.63 -38.03 25.03
C SER A 538 -99.43 -37.26 23.72
N ALA A 539 -100.46 -36.55 23.24
CA ALA A 539 -100.33 -35.70 22.06
C ALA A 539 -99.35 -34.53 22.27
N ALA A 540 -99.36 -33.92 23.46
CA ALA A 540 -98.42 -32.84 23.80
C ALA A 540 -96.99 -33.35 23.98
N THR A 541 -96.78 -34.50 24.62
CA THR A 541 -95.45 -35.11 24.76
C THR A 541 -94.86 -35.46 23.40
N LYS A 542 -95.63 -36.00 22.45
CA LYS A 542 -95.15 -36.25 21.07
C LYS A 542 -94.72 -34.98 20.33
N GLN A 543 -95.41 -33.86 20.55
CA GLN A 543 -94.98 -32.57 20.00
C GLN A 543 -93.68 -32.08 20.62
N ILE A 544 -93.52 -32.22 21.94
CA ILE A 544 -92.28 -31.88 22.65
C ILE A 544 -91.14 -32.80 22.20
N GLU A 545 -91.39 -34.10 22.04
CA GLU A 545 -90.41 -35.08 21.56
C GLU A 545 -89.88 -34.69 20.18
N ALA A 546 -90.77 -34.29 19.25
CA ALA A 546 -90.38 -33.81 17.93
C ALA A 546 -89.49 -32.55 18.03
N LEU A 547 -89.85 -31.57 18.87
CA LEU A 547 -89.05 -30.37 19.11
C LEU A 547 -87.68 -30.69 19.70
N VAL A 548 -87.62 -31.58 20.70
CA VAL A 548 -86.37 -32.02 21.32
C VAL A 548 -85.47 -32.70 20.29
N LYS A 549 -86.03 -33.55 19.43
CA LYS A 549 -85.29 -34.21 18.35
C LYS A 549 -84.73 -33.23 17.31
N THR A 550 -85.49 -32.18 16.98
CA THR A 550 -84.97 -31.07 16.16
C THR A 550 -83.81 -30.36 16.87
N ILE A 551 -83.95 -30.00 18.15
CA ILE A 551 -82.87 -29.36 18.92
C ILE A 551 -81.61 -30.24 18.97
N GLN A 552 -81.75 -31.55 19.18
CA GLN A 552 -80.64 -32.51 19.15
C GLN A 552 -79.94 -32.55 17.79
N THR A 553 -80.71 -32.48 16.70
CA THR A 553 -80.16 -32.46 15.34
C THR A 553 -79.40 -31.16 15.07
N ASP A 554 -80.02 -30.02 15.38
CA ASP A 554 -79.41 -28.68 15.20
C ASP A 554 -78.16 -28.51 16.07
N THR A 555 -78.16 -29.02 17.31
CA THR A 555 -76.98 -28.98 18.18
C THR A 555 -75.85 -29.86 17.66
N ASN A 556 -76.15 -31.05 17.12
CA ASN A 556 -75.15 -31.91 16.50
C ASN A 556 -74.55 -31.25 15.23
N GLU A 557 -75.38 -30.67 14.37
CA GLU A 557 -74.91 -29.91 13.20
C GLU A 557 -74.03 -28.72 13.61
N ALA A 558 -74.41 -27.99 14.66
CA ALA A 558 -73.61 -26.88 15.17
C ALA A 558 -72.24 -27.34 15.70
N VAL A 559 -72.15 -28.51 16.35
CA VAL A 559 -70.86 -29.09 16.79
C VAL A 559 -69.98 -29.42 15.59
N ILE A 560 -70.52 -30.07 14.55
CA ILE A 560 -69.79 -30.39 13.32
C ILE A 560 -69.26 -29.11 12.65
N SER A 561 -70.10 -28.08 12.56
CA SER A 561 -69.72 -26.78 11.99
C SER A 561 -68.59 -26.11 12.80
N MET A 562 -68.60 -26.22 14.13
CA MET A 562 -67.54 -25.70 14.99
C MET A 562 -66.22 -26.47 14.82
N GLU A 563 -66.26 -27.78 14.66
CA GLU A 563 -65.05 -28.59 14.39
C GLU A 563 -64.43 -28.20 13.04
N GLN A 564 -65.25 -28.04 12.00
CA GLN A 564 -64.79 -27.57 10.70
C GLN A 564 -64.20 -26.14 10.77
N THR A 565 -64.87 -25.23 11.47
CA THR A 565 -64.36 -23.85 11.65
C THR A 565 -63.04 -23.84 12.43
N THR A 566 -62.90 -24.72 13.43
CA THR A 566 -61.63 -24.88 14.16
C THR A 566 -60.49 -25.29 13.23
N SER A 567 -60.74 -26.24 12.32
CA SER A 567 -59.77 -26.64 11.30
C SER A 567 -59.37 -25.48 10.38
N GLU A 568 -60.33 -24.67 9.94
CA GLU A 568 -60.07 -23.49 9.10
C GLU A 568 -59.26 -22.41 9.83
N VAL A 569 -59.53 -22.17 11.11
CA VAL A 569 -58.76 -21.23 11.94
C VAL A 569 -57.32 -21.70 12.12
N VAL A 570 -57.10 -23.00 12.38
CA VAL A 570 -55.75 -23.58 12.48
C VAL A 570 -55.01 -23.45 11.14
N ARG A 571 -55.70 -23.70 10.02
CA ARG A 571 -55.13 -23.50 8.68
C ARG A 571 -54.77 -22.03 8.44
N GLY A 572 -55.64 -21.11 8.83
CA GLY A 572 -55.40 -19.67 8.75
C GLY A 572 -54.21 -19.20 9.59
N ALA A 573 -54.08 -19.71 10.82
CA ALA A 573 -52.93 -19.44 11.68
C ALA A 573 -51.62 -19.95 11.07
N ARG A 574 -51.62 -21.14 10.48
CA ARG A 574 -50.44 -21.68 9.77
C ARG A 574 -50.04 -20.83 8.57
N LEU A 575 -51.00 -20.41 7.74
CA LEU A 575 -50.70 -19.53 6.59
C LEU A 575 -50.14 -18.17 7.03
N ALA A 576 -50.64 -17.62 8.14
CA ALA A 576 -50.08 -16.41 8.73
C ALA A 576 -48.64 -16.64 9.22
N GLN A 577 -48.39 -17.76 9.91
CA GLN A 577 -47.03 -18.15 10.33
C GLN A 577 -46.06 -18.23 9.14
N ASP A 578 -46.47 -18.88 8.05
CA ASP A 578 -45.64 -19.02 6.84
C ASP A 578 -45.32 -17.64 6.22
N ALA A 579 -46.29 -16.71 6.23
CA ALA A 579 -46.06 -15.33 5.80
C ALA A 579 -45.07 -14.58 6.70
N GLY A 580 -45.08 -14.85 8.02
CA GLY A 580 -44.11 -14.30 8.97
C GLY A 580 -42.68 -14.78 8.68
N VAL A 581 -42.50 -16.08 8.41
CA VAL A 581 -41.20 -16.64 8.02
C VAL A 581 -40.66 -15.98 6.75
N ALA A 582 -41.51 -15.76 5.75
CA ALA A 582 -41.11 -15.06 4.52
C ALA A 582 -40.68 -13.60 4.79
N LEU A 583 -41.32 -12.91 5.73
CA LEU A 583 -40.95 -11.55 6.12
C LEU A 583 -39.63 -11.50 6.90
N GLU A 584 -39.36 -12.47 7.78
CA GLU A 584 -38.04 -12.63 8.41
C GLU A 584 -36.93 -12.86 7.37
N GLU A 585 -37.20 -13.65 6.33
CA GLU A 585 -36.25 -13.86 5.24
C GLU A 585 -35.97 -12.57 4.47
N ILE A 586 -37.02 -11.78 4.15
CA ILE A 586 -36.87 -10.46 3.52
C ILE A 586 -36.05 -9.51 4.42
N GLU A 587 -36.27 -9.53 5.73
CA GLU A 587 -35.51 -8.73 6.68
C GLU A 587 -34.02 -9.09 6.63
N LYS A 588 -33.70 -10.40 6.69
CA LYS A 588 -32.33 -10.91 6.64
C LYS A 588 -31.63 -10.53 5.33
N VAL A 589 -32.29 -10.75 4.19
CA VAL A 589 -31.75 -10.41 2.87
C VAL A 589 -31.55 -8.90 2.74
N SER A 590 -32.48 -8.08 3.23
CA SER A 590 -32.37 -6.62 3.18
C SER A 590 -31.23 -6.09 4.05
N LYS A 591 -30.98 -6.68 5.23
CA LYS A 591 -29.81 -6.36 6.07
C LYS A 591 -28.50 -6.70 5.37
N THR A 592 -28.41 -7.88 4.75
CA THR A 592 -27.24 -8.28 3.97
C THR A 592 -27.01 -7.33 2.78
N LEU A 593 -28.10 -6.93 2.10
CA LEU A 593 -28.04 -5.97 1.00
C LEU A 593 -27.47 -4.62 1.46
N ALA A 594 -27.94 -4.09 2.59
CA ALA A 594 -27.42 -2.84 3.16
C ALA A 594 -25.92 -2.93 3.47
N ALA A 595 -25.45 -4.05 4.04
CA ALA A 595 -24.03 -4.27 4.31
C ALA A 595 -23.18 -4.33 3.03
N LEU A 596 -23.65 -5.04 1.99
CA LEU A 596 -22.98 -5.11 0.69
C LEU A 596 -22.89 -3.73 0.03
N ILE A 597 -23.96 -2.94 0.10
CA ILE A 597 -24.00 -1.58 -0.44
C ILE A 597 -23.04 -0.66 0.30
N GLN A 598 -22.93 -0.79 1.62
CA GLN A 598 -21.95 -0.06 2.41
C GLN A 598 -20.51 -0.38 1.96
N ASN A 599 -20.22 -1.65 1.67
CA ASN A 599 -18.94 -2.06 1.10
C ASN A 599 -18.69 -1.46 -0.29
N ILE A 600 -19.70 -1.42 -1.16
CA ILE A 600 -19.62 -0.74 -2.48
C ILE A 600 -19.29 0.75 -2.29
N SER A 601 -19.96 1.44 -1.36
CA SER A 601 -19.71 2.86 -1.06
C SER A 601 -18.27 3.08 -0.56
N ASN A 602 -17.76 2.20 0.31
CA ASN A 602 -16.38 2.26 0.78
C ASN A 602 -15.38 2.03 -0.37
N ALA A 603 -15.62 1.02 -1.21
CA ALA A 603 -14.78 0.73 -2.37
C ALA A 603 -14.77 1.87 -3.39
N ALA A 604 -15.93 2.48 -3.65
CA ALA A 604 -16.05 3.66 -4.51
C ALA A 604 -15.24 4.85 -3.96
N ARG A 605 -15.34 5.14 -2.65
CA ARG A 605 -14.50 6.19 -2.02
C ARG A 605 -13.01 5.93 -2.19
N GLN A 606 -12.57 4.68 -2.01
CA GLN A 606 -11.17 4.30 -2.21
C GLN A 606 -10.74 4.47 -3.67
N GLN A 607 -11.58 4.05 -4.62
CA GLN A 607 -11.32 4.23 -6.05
C GLN A 607 -11.25 5.71 -6.44
N ALA A 608 -12.09 6.58 -5.87
CA ALA A 608 -12.04 8.02 -6.11
C ALA A 608 -10.71 8.62 -5.63
N SER A 609 -10.23 8.22 -4.45
CA SER A 609 -8.91 8.62 -3.94
C SER A 609 -7.79 8.16 -4.85
N SER A 610 -7.82 6.91 -5.30
CA SER A 610 -6.84 6.36 -6.25
C SER A 610 -6.85 7.10 -7.58
N ALA A 611 -8.03 7.40 -8.14
CA ALA A 611 -8.16 8.19 -9.36
C ALA A 611 -7.56 9.60 -9.18
N GLY A 612 -7.75 10.23 -8.03
CA GLY A 612 -7.10 11.50 -7.67
C GLY A 612 -5.58 11.41 -7.65
N HIS A 613 -5.02 10.36 -7.06
CA HIS A 613 -3.57 10.12 -7.07
C HIS A 613 -3.03 9.88 -8.49
N ILE A 614 -3.72 9.09 -9.31
CA ILE A 614 -3.30 8.83 -10.70
C ILE A 614 -3.36 10.14 -11.51
N SER A 615 -4.39 10.96 -11.33
CA SER A 615 -4.49 12.28 -11.98
C SER A 615 -3.31 13.19 -11.61
N ASN A 616 -2.94 13.23 -10.33
CA ASN A 616 -1.77 14.00 -9.88
C ASN A 616 -0.46 13.47 -10.50
N THR A 617 -0.29 12.15 -10.54
CA THR A 617 0.86 11.52 -11.18
C THR A 617 0.93 11.85 -12.68
N MET A 618 -0.20 11.87 -13.38
CA MET A 618 -0.24 12.26 -14.80
C MET A 618 0.17 13.72 -15.01
N ASN A 619 -0.21 14.63 -14.12
CA ASN A 619 0.26 16.03 -14.17
C ASN A 619 1.79 16.12 -14.01
N VAL A 620 2.37 15.34 -13.11
CA VAL A 620 3.85 15.28 -12.93
C VAL A 620 4.52 14.70 -14.17
N ILE A 621 3.99 13.62 -14.74
CA ILE A 621 4.53 13.03 -15.97
C ILE A 621 4.42 14.03 -17.14
N GLN A 622 3.33 14.79 -17.23
CA GLN A 622 3.17 15.84 -18.23
C GLN A 622 4.26 16.92 -18.11
N GLU A 623 4.56 17.35 -16.88
CA GLU A 623 5.64 18.32 -16.62
C GLU A 623 7.01 17.75 -17.04
N ILE A 624 7.33 16.52 -16.62
CA ILE A 624 8.58 15.84 -16.99
C ILE A 624 8.69 15.69 -18.51
N THR A 625 7.59 15.35 -19.19
CA THR A 625 7.55 15.19 -20.65
C THR A 625 7.81 16.53 -21.35
N SER A 626 7.23 17.62 -20.84
CA SER A 626 7.48 18.97 -21.33
C SER A 626 8.95 19.39 -21.15
N GLN A 627 9.53 19.14 -19.96
CA GLN A 627 10.94 19.40 -19.68
C GLN A 627 11.86 18.56 -20.58
N THR A 628 11.51 17.29 -20.82
CA THR A 628 12.26 16.38 -21.69
C THR A 628 12.25 16.85 -23.14
N SER A 629 11.09 17.29 -23.66
CA SER A 629 10.96 17.87 -24.99
C SER A 629 11.79 19.15 -25.14
N ALA A 630 11.75 20.04 -24.15
CA ALA A 630 12.55 21.26 -24.13
C ALA A 630 14.06 20.95 -24.07
N GLY A 631 14.47 20.01 -23.22
CA GLY A 631 15.86 19.58 -23.03
C GLY A 631 16.44 18.90 -24.26
N THR A 632 15.67 18.06 -24.94
CA THR A 632 16.09 17.42 -26.20
C THR A 632 16.19 18.42 -27.34
N THR A 633 15.27 19.37 -27.44
CA THR A 633 15.36 20.48 -28.40
C THR A 633 16.63 21.32 -28.17
N ALA A 634 16.94 21.65 -26.92
CA ALA A 634 18.17 22.36 -26.56
C ALA A 634 19.42 21.53 -26.90
N THR A 635 19.39 20.22 -26.64
CA THR A 635 20.47 19.28 -26.98
C THR A 635 20.70 19.23 -28.50
N ALA A 636 19.63 19.06 -29.29
CA ALA A 636 19.71 19.07 -30.76
C ALA A 636 20.36 20.35 -31.29
N LYS A 637 20.06 21.51 -30.68
CA LYS A 637 20.69 22.79 -31.02
C LYS A 637 22.19 22.83 -30.67
N SER A 638 22.56 22.39 -29.47
CA SER A 638 23.96 22.32 -29.02
C SER A 638 24.80 21.37 -29.89
N ILE A 639 24.23 20.22 -30.25
CA ILE A 639 24.87 19.25 -31.14
C ILE A 639 25.01 19.83 -32.56
N GLY A 640 24.01 20.58 -33.05
CA GLY A 640 24.14 21.32 -34.30
C GLY A 640 25.30 22.32 -34.30
N ASN A 641 25.55 23.00 -33.17
CA ASN A 641 26.72 23.86 -33.01
C ASN A 641 28.04 23.06 -33.00
N LEU A 642 28.05 21.88 -32.38
CA LEU A 642 29.19 20.95 -32.38
C LEU A 642 29.57 20.48 -33.80
N ALA A 643 28.57 20.09 -34.60
CA ALA A 643 28.77 19.75 -36.00
C ALA A 643 29.36 20.94 -36.79
N LYS A 644 28.91 22.17 -36.49
CA LYS A 644 29.46 23.39 -37.10
C LYS A 644 30.92 23.63 -36.67
N MET A 645 31.26 23.49 -35.39
CA MET A 645 32.63 23.65 -34.90
C MET A 645 33.58 22.59 -35.50
N ALA A 646 33.13 21.34 -35.65
CA ALA A 646 33.91 20.31 -36.32
C ALA A 646 34.17 20.65 -37.81
N SER A 647 33.17 21.24 -38.48
CA SER A 647 33.33 21.76 -39.85
C SER A 647 34.33 22.93 -39.91
N GLU A 648 34.28 23.86 -38.97
CA GLU A 648 35.21 24.99 -38.85
C GLU A 648 36.64 24.51 -38.55
N MET A 649 36.80 23.51 -37.67
CA MET A 649 38.09 22.86 -37.38
C MET A 649 38.67 22.26 -38.67
N ARG A 650 37.88 21.48 -39.41
CA ARG A 650 38.30 20.90 -40.69
C ARG A 650 38.75 21.98 -41.69
N LYS A 651 38.03 23.09 -41.75
CA LYS A 651 38.37 24.24 -42.60
C LYS A 651 39.66 24.94 -42.16
N SER A 652 39.94 25.00 -40.86
CA SER A 652 41.17 25.58 -40.34
C SER A 652 42.40 24.74 -40.70
N VAL A 653 42.25 23.41 -40.78
CA VAL A 653 43.37 22.52 -41.13
C VAL A 653 43.52 22.30 -42.63
N SER A 654 42.48 22.57 -43.44
CA SER A 654 42.58 22.51 -44.91
C SER A 654 43.49 23.58 -45.53
N GLY A 655 43.97 24.54 -44.75
CA GLY A 655 44.98 25.50 -45.18
C GLY A 655 46.40 24.91 -45.26
N PHE A 656 46.62 23.72 -44.70
CA PHE A 656 47.89 23.01 -44.80
C PHE A 656 47.89 22.08 -46.02
N ASN A 657 48.87 22.22 -46.91
CA ASN A 657 49.00 21.34 -48.09
C ASN A 657 49.70 20.05 -47.68
N LEU A 658 49.00 18.92 -47.74
CA LEU A 658 49.57 17.60 -47.55
C LEU A 658 50.06 17.04 -48.89
N PRO A 659 51.12 16.21 -48.90
CA PRO A 659 51.55 15.54 -50.12
C PRO A 659 50.45 14.61 -50.63
N ASP A 660 50.26 14.55 -51.95
CA ASP A 660 49.30 13.63 -52.55
C ASP A 660 49.62 12.19 -52.08
N ALA A 661 48.61 11.53 -51.52
CA ALA A 661 48.75 10.14 -51.09
C ALA A 661 49.24 9.30 -52.30
N PRO A 662 50.24 8.41 -52.13
CA PRO A 662 50.65 7.53 -53.21
C PRO A 662 49.42 6.77 -53.72
N GLU A 663 49.18 6.78 -55.03
CA GLU A 663 48.19 5.90 -55.68
C GLU A 663 48.41 4.48 -55.17
N GLN A 664 47.49 3.99 -54.34
CA GLN A 664 47.45 2.59 -53.96
C GLN A 664 47.10 1.79 -55.22
N ALA A 665 48.07 1.01 -55.69
CA ALA A 665 47.90 0.00 -56.73
C ALA A 665 47.07 -1.21 -56.25
#